data_AF-A0A1G9ADJ0-F1
#
_entry.id   AF-A0A1G9ADJ0-F1
#
_cell.length_a   1.000
_cell.length_b   1.000
_cell.length_c   1.000
_cell.angle_alpha   90.00
_cell.angle_beta   90.00
_cell.angle_gamma   90.00
#
_symmetry.space_group_name_H-M   'P 1'
#
loop_
_entity.id
_entity.type
_entity.pdbx_description
1 polymer ?
#
loop_
_entity_poly.entity_id
_entity_poly.type
_entity_poly.pdbx_seq_one_letter_code
_entity_poly.pdbx_strand_id
1 'polypeptide(L)'
;MSRDYDKALERAEIGLSDEDPILGDTDVRRENYTPIDHLSHVIGIGVATFYLIAALITLYEVFARYLFHAPTLWAFETVMTLCAAAWMLSSGYITLKRRHIAITIFHAVASPRLRWWLDLLAMAVGIFALFMLLSDATIRAYDAAMRVERSGSAFNSPLPMMMKALVVLGALLYLAQLTVNLYRHVTGATARWAVRLLGACFVLYFAAGFAAHVLGLAPAEAFSGFVSALAKALDPSPALQLRQMDLGTISLIMVALLVALMMTGMPLGIVTLFVSVIMAIGFFGPRGLFLVSSNATGLLEHYSLVAVPFFVLMASVLERAGIAEDLFDAMSIFAGNLRGGVAVQTTVVAVILAAMSGVMGGEIVMLGLVALPQMLRLGYDRRLTIGLICASGALATLIPPSIIMIVYGLSAEVGIGDLFIAGALPGLMLAAFYAGYVLLRVNLNPALAPTAAEVAAMTGREQTLSRERITAVILCILLIGAVMGSIYAGIASVTEAAAVGCVGSFVVAAIRNRFNWPVISTALMGTMATVGTIIWLVLGAVSFVGIFNLVGGGEFMRSLFLDLGLGAMGTVLVMMLILMVLGTFMEWIAIVLITVPVFAPVVMTLAPELGLTEDQAKIWFGILFVMNIQIYFLSPPFGPACFWLKSVAPEDVSLQEIFISVLPFIGLQILGLVLVMLFPQIALFLPEILN
;
A
#
# COMPACT_ATOMS: atom_id res chain seq x y z
N MET A 1 3.31 29.43 17.00
CA MET A 1 2.35 28.41 16.54
C MET A 1 1.40 28.13 17.70
N SER A 2 0.16 28.62 17.61
CA SER A 2 -0.75 28.74 18.75
C SER A 2 -1.44 27.42 19.08
N ARG A 3 -1.96 27.33 20.32
CA ARG A 3 -2.87 26.29 20.81
C ARG A 3 -4.03 25.94 19.87
N ASP A 4 -4.40 26.83 18.95
CA ASP A 4 -5.44 26.57 17.94
C ASP A 4 -4.94 25.68 16.80
N TYR A 5 -3.64 25.70 16.49
CA TYR A 5 -3.02 24.76 15.56
C TYR A 5 -3.02 23.33 16.13
N ASP A 6 -2.73 23.18 17.43
CA ASP A 6 -2.72 21.88 18.10
C ASP A 6 -4.14 21.30 18.23
N LYS A 7 -5.14 22.13 18.55
CA LYS A 7 -6.56 21.72 18.54
C LYS A 7 -7.09 21.39 17.14
N ALA A 8 -6.58 22.06 16.10
CA ALA A 8 -6.90 21.72 14.72
C ALA A 8 -6.26 20.39 14.29
N LEU A 9 -5.08 20.06 14.83
CA LEU A 9 -4.40 18.77 14.66
C LEU A 9 -5.17 17.63 15.36
N GLU A 10 -5.62 17.82 16.60
CA GLU A 10 -6.45 16.83 17.32
C GLU A 10 -7.81 16.60 16.61
N ARG A 11 -8.41 17.65 16.03
CA ARG A 11 -9.62 17.49 15.20
C ARG A 11 -9.34 16.90 13.83
N ALA A 12 -8.12 17.04 13.32
CA ALA A 12 -7.64 16.42 12.08
C ALA A 12 -7.20 14.95 12.28
N GLU A 13 -6.99 14.49 13.52
CA GLU A 13 -6.81 13.07 13.84
C GLU A 13 -8.06 12.23 13.50
N ILE A 14 -9.20 12.88 13.22
CA ILE A 14 -10.44 12.24 12.80
C ILE A 14 -10.42 11.96 11.29
N GLY A 15 -10.26 10.69 10.92
CA GLY A 15 -10.46 10.20 9.54
C GLY A 15 -9.50 9.09 9.08
N LEU A 16 -8.58 8.63 9.94
CA LEU A 16 -7.83 7.39 9.73
C LEU A 16 -7.91 6.59 11.04
N SER A 17 -8.95 5.76 11.13
CA SER A 17 -9.19 4.75 12.17
C SER A 17 -9.02 5.22 13.63
N ASP A 18 -9.98 5.99 14.14
CA ASP A 18 -10.23 6.01 15.60
C ASP A 18 -10.96 4.74 16.08
N GLU A 19 -11.41 3.89 15.15
CA GLU A 19 -12.10 2.64 15.49
C GLU A 19 -11.61 1.50 14.58
N ASP A 20 -10.32 1.19 14.67
CA ASP A 20 -9.95 -0.23 14.58
C ASP A 20 -10.29 -0.81 15.97
N PRO A 21 -11.33 -1.65 16.12
CA PRO A 21 -11.78 -2.14 17.43
C PRO A 21 -10.71 -2.97 18.17
N ILE A 22 -9.55 -3.20 17.54
CA ILE A 22 -8.40 -3.89 18.11
C ILE A 22 -7.32 -2.90 18.63
N LEU A 23 -7.29 -1.63 18.19
CA LEU A 23 -6.21 -0.67 18.47
C LEU A 23 -6.61 0.57 19.32
N GLY A 24 -7.77 0.52 19.98
CA GLY A 24 -8.21 1.58 20.89
C GLY A 24 -7.18 1.98 21.96
N ASP A 25 -6.98 3.29 22.13
CA ASP A 25 -6.26 3.95 23.24
C ASP A 25 -4.72 3.74 23.32
N THR A 26 -4.05 3.41 22.21
CA THR A 26 -2.59 3.13 22.21
C THR A 26 -1.67 4.29 21.82
N ASP A 27 -2.23 5.43 21.41
CA ASP A 27 -1.43 6.59 21.02
C ASP A 27 -0.80 7.27 22.24
N VAL A 28 0.54 7.42 22.21
CA VAL A 28 1.25 8.16 23.25
C VAL A 28 0.75 9.60 23.23
N ARG A 29 0.18 10.06 24.35
CA ARG A 29 -0.21 11.47 24.47
C ARG A 29 1.02 12.35 24.30
N ARG A 30 0.87 13.47 23.57
CA ARG A 30 1.96 14.39 23.26
C ARG A 30 2.73 14.92 24.49
N GLU A 31 2.06 15.00 25.63
CA GLU A 31 2.66 15.38 26.92
C GLU A 31 3.74 14.40 27.40
N ASN A 32 3.68 13.15 26.95
CA ASN A 32 4.59 12.06 27.32
C ASN A 32 5.64 11.77 26.24
N TYR A 33 5.81 12.68 25.27
CA TYR A 33 6.82 12.53 24.23
C TYR A 33 8.23 12.69 24.79
N THR A 34 9.09 11.75 24.44
CA THR A 34 10.54 11.87 24.59
C THR A 34 11.10 12.77 23.48
N PRO A 35 12.38 13.20 23.55
CA PRO A 35 12.98 13.99 22.47
C PRO A 35 12.92 13.30 21.10
N ILE A 36 13.02 11.95 21.07
CA ILE A 36 12.92 11.17 19.82
C ILE A 36 11.49 11.20 19.28
N ASP A 37 10.46 11.11 20.14
CA ASP A 37 9.07 11.17 19.66
C ASP A 37 8.74 12.57 19.13
N HIS A 38 9.23 13.62 19.80
CA HIS A 38 9.11 14.98 19.28
C HIS A 38 9.77 15.13 17.92
N LEU A 39 10.98 14.60 17.75
CA LEU A 39 11.69 14.62 16.48
C LEU A 39 10.91 13.85 15.40
N SER A 40 10.50 12.61 15.67
CA SER A 40 9.68 11.79 14.79
C SER A 40 8.38 12.47 14.39
N HIS A 41 7.70 13.11 15.35
CA HIS A 41 6.44 13.80 15.10
C HIS A 41 6.62 15.04 14.22
N VAL A 42 7.59 15.89 14.53
CA VAL A 42 7.87 17.12 13.77
C VAL A 42 8.37 16.81 12.36
N ILE A 43 9.29 15.84 12.22
CA ILE A 43 9.78 15.40 10.91
C ILE A 43 8.62 14.85 10.08
N GLY A 44 7.78 13.97 10.64
CA GLY A 44 6.63 13.40 9.94
C GLY A 44 5.70 14.48 9.36
N ILE A 45 5.35 15.49 10.16
CA ILE A 45 4.53 16.61 9.70
C ILE A 45 5.24 17.42 8.62
N GLY A 46 6.53 17.71 8.81
CA GLY A 46 7.32 18.48 7.85
C GLY A 46 7.40 17.81 6.48
N VAL A 47 7.72 16.52 6.44
CA VAL A 47 7.91 15.79 5.18
C VAL A 47 6.60 15.47 4.47
N ALA A 48 5.45 15.52 5.15
CA ALA A 48 4.15 15.40 4.49
C ALA A 48 3.95 16.49 3.42
N THR A 49 4.56 17.66 3.60
CA THR A 49 4.49 18.77 2.62
C THR A 49 5.29 18.50 1.33
N PHE A 50 6.25 17.56 1.36
CA PHE A 50 7.09 17.27 0.21
C PHE A 50 6.31 16.69 -0.96
N TYR A 51 5.22 15.96 -0.73
CA TYR A 51 4.38 15.45 -1.81
C TYR A 51 3.71 16.56 -2.61
N LEU A 52 3.25 17.63 -1.93
CA LEU A 52 2.67 18.78 -2.62
C LEU A 52 3.72 19.49 -3.49
N ILE A 53 4.92 19.70 -2.94
CA ILE A 53 6.03 20.32 -3.67
C ILE A 53 6.43 19.45 -4.86
N ALA A 54 6.54 18.13 -4.67
CA ALA A 54 6.86 17.17 -5.71
C ALA A 54 5.78 17.14 -6.82
N ALA A 55 4.50 17.21 -6.46
CA ALA A 55 3.41 17.29 -7.44
C ALA A 55 3.49 18.58 -8.27
N LEU A 56 3.81 19.72 -7.65
CA LEU A 56 3.98 21.00 -8.34
C LEU A 56 5.20 21.00 -9.28
N ILE A 57 6.32 20.42 -8.85
CA ILE A 57 7.53 20.29 -9.70
C ILE A 57 7.26 19.34 -10.87
N THR A 58 6.55 18.23 -10.64
CA THR A 58 6.17 17.31 -11.72
C THR A 58 5.20 17.99 -12.69
N LEU A 59 4.25 18.79 -12.19
CA LEU A 59 3.36 19.57 -13.05
C LEU A 59 4.16 20.58 -13.90
N TYR A 60 5.14 21.26 -13.30
CA TYR A 60 6.05 22.13 -14.04
C TYR A 60 6.77 21.36 -15.17
N GLU A 61 7.28 20.16 -14.89
CA GLU A 61 7.94 19.33 -15.91
C GLU A 61 6.99 18.97 -17.05
N VAL A 62 5.76 18.60 -16.73
CA VAL A 62 4.72 18.36 -17.74
C VAL A 62 4.53 19.61 -18.61
N PHE A 63 4.33 20.79 -18.02
CA PHE A 63 4.22 22.02 -18.81
C PHE A 63 5.49 22.33 -19.63
N ALA A 64 6.68 22.21 -19.03
CA ALA A 64 7.96 22.45 -19.69
C ALA A 64 8.15 21.55 -20.92
N ARG A 65 7.85 20.25 -20.76
CA ARG A 65 7.99 19.24 -21.79
C ARG A 65 6.96 19.39 -22.91
N TYR A 66 5.67 19.52 -22.59
CA TYR A 66 4.60 19.53 -23.61
C TYR A 66 4.39 20.89 -24.24
N LEU A 67 4.51 22.00 -23.49
CA LEU A 67 4.23 23.35 -24.00
C LEU A 67 5.47 24.01 -24.60
N PHE A 68 6.64 23.80 -23.98
CA PHE A 68 7.88 24.49 -24.37
C PHE A 68 8.90 23.56 -25.03
N HIS A 69 8.60 22.27 -25.19
CA HIS A 69 9.52 21.25 -25.72
C HIS A 69 10.89 21.23 -25.01
N ALA A 70 10.89 21.51 -23.70
CA ALA A 70 12.09 21.64 -22.88
C ALA A 70 12.02 20.70 -21.66
N PRO A 71 12.30 19.39 -21.82
CA PRO A 71 12.27 18.44 -20.71
C PRO A 71 13.36 18.77 -19.69
N THR A 72 13.04 18.66 -18.40
CA THR A 72 13.93 19.05 -17.30
C THR A 72 14.30 17.88 -16.40
N LEU A 73 15.53 17.38 -16.59
CA LEU A 73 16.10 16.32 -15.75
C LEU A 73 16.17 16.71 -14.26
N TRP A 74 16.38 18.01 -13.97
CA TRP A 74 16.43 18.49 -12.59
C TRP A 74 15.09 18.29 -11.86
N ALA A 75 13.96 18.43 -12.56
CA ALA A 75 12.64 18.27 -11.95
C ALA A 75 12.42 16.81 -11.54
N PHE A 76 12.76 15.87 -12.43
CA PHE A 76 12.68 14.43 -12.16
C PHE A 76 13.52 14.04 -10.93
N GLU A 77 14.81 14.39 -10.91
CA GLU A 77 15.73 14.01 -9.82
C GLU A 77 15.33 14.70 -8.49
N THR A 78 14.77 15.91 -8.54
CA THR A 78 14.27 16.63 -7.35
C THR A 78 13.01 15.97 -6.79
N VAL A 79 12.07 15.59 -7.65
CA VAL A 79 10.82 14.91 -7.26
C VAL A 79 11.12 13.57 -6.59
N MET A 80 12.04 12.80 -7.18
CA MET A 80 12.52 11.54 -6.59
C MET A 80 13.08 11.75 -5.20
N THR A 81 13.93 12.76 -5.04
CA THR A 81 14.54 13.09 -3.76
C THR A 81 13.51 13.50 -2.71
N LEU A 82 12.55 14.34 -3.07
CA LEU A 82 11.48 14.78 -2.16
C LEU A 82 10.59 13.61 -1.71
N CYS A 83 10.21 12.73 -2.65
CA CYS A 83 9.39 11.56 -2.32
C CYS A 83 10.16 10.55 -1.48
N ALA A 84 11.41 10.24 -1.85
CA ALA A 84 12.29 9.37 -1.07
C ALA A 84 12.50 9.91 0.36
N ALA A 85 12.67 11.23 0.51
CA ALA A 85 12.80 11.85 1.81
C ALA A 85 11.51 11.72 2.63
N ALA A 86 10.35 11.92 2.02
CA ALA A 86 9.06 11.71 2.69
C ALA A 86 8.84 10.25 3.11
N TRP A 87 9.23 9.29 2.27
CA TRP A 87 9.12 7.86 2.57
C TRP A 87 10.03 7.43 3.71
N MET A 88 11.31 7.82 3.65
CA MET A 88 12.30 7.36 4.63
C MET A 88 12.14 8.07 5.97
N LEU A 89 11.92 9.38 5.97
CA LEU A 89 11.85 10.17 7.21
C LEU A 89 10.49 10.08 7.92
N SER A 90 9.44 9.54 7.29
CA SER A 90 8.16 9.25 7.94
C SER A 90 8.19 8.01 8.86
N SER A 91 9.26 7.19 8.80
CA SER A 91 9.43 5.95 9.56
C SER A 91 9.19 6.13 11.07
N GLY A 92 9.76 7.18 11.65
CA GLY A 92 9.63 7.51 13.06
C GLY A 92 8.19 7.85 13.44
N TYR A 93 7.50 8.65 12.62
CA TYR A 93 6.10 9.02 12.84
C TYR A 93 5.19 7.79 12.81
N ILE A 94 5.36 6.94 11.79
CA ILE A 94 4.56 5.72 11.59
C ILE A 94 4.76 4.76 12.76
N THR A 95 6.00 4.60 13.21
CA THR A 95 6.35 3.71 14.32
C THR A 95 5.88 4.26 15.67
N LEU A 96 5.93 5.58 15.87
CA LEU A 96 5.39 6.25 17.05
C LEU A 96 3.89 5.99 17.19
N LYS A 97 3.14 6.17 16.09
CA LYS A 97 1.69 6.00 16.01
C LYS A 97 1.26 4.55 15.78
N ARG A 98 2.19 3.58 15.84
CA ARG A 98 1.97 2.14 15.60
C ARG A 98 1.17 1.83 14.32
N ARG A 99 1.34 2.65 13.28
CA ARG A 99 0.62 2.52 11.99
C ARG A 99 1.28 1.47 11.08
N HIS A 100 1.55 0.30 11.64
CA HIS A 100 2.16 -0.81 10.92
C HIS A 100 1.12 -1.86 10.55
N ILE A 101 1.31 -2.48 9.39
CA ILE A 101 0.49 -3.61 8.95
C ILE A 101 1.14 -4.89 9.50
N ALA A 102 0.38 -5.65 10.29
CA ALA A 102 0.83 -6.88 10.93
C ALA A 102 -0.28 -7.95 10.90
N ILE A 103 0.11 -9.22 10.85
CA ILE A 103 -0.83 -10.35 10.87
C ILE A 103 -1.04 -10.79 12.31
N THR A 104 -2.17 -10.44 12.88
CA THR A 104 -2.42 -10.58 14.31
C THR A 104 -3.10 -11.89 14.69
N ILE A 105 -3.05 -12.97 13.89
CA ILE A 105 -3.81 -14.21 14.19
C ILE A 105 -3.45 -14.78 15.57
N PHE A 106 -2.18 -15.10 15.81
CA PHE A 106 -1.78 -15.59 17.12
C PHE A 106 -1.77 -14.50 18.18
N HIS A 107 -1.48 -13.25 17.78
CA HIS A 107 -1.53 -12.12 18.71
C HIS A 107 -2.95 -11.89 19.26
N ALA A 108 -3.99 -12.00 18.44
CA ALA A 108 -5.39 -11.79 18.79
C ALA A 108 -5.91 -12.90 19.72
N VAL A 109 -5.49 -14.15 19.51
CA VAL A 109 -5.89 -15.28 20.37
C VAL A 109 -4.97 -15.44 21.59
N ALA A 110 -3.78 -14.83 21.57
CA ALA A 110 -2.80 -14.92 22.65
C ALA A 110 -3.29 -14.30 23.96
N SER A 111 -2.91 -14.95 25.07
CA SER A 111 -3.08 -14.38 26.41
C SER A 111 -2.26 -13.08 26.57
N PRO A 112 -2.62 -12.16 27.49
CA PRO A 112 -1.90 -10.90 27.68
C PRO A 112 -0.39 -11.07 27.91
N ARG A 113 0.03 -12.15 28.59
CA ARG A 113 1.44 -12.47 28.79
C ARG A 113 2.14 -12.88 27.50
N LEU A 114 1.49 -13.68 26.67
CA LEU A 114 2.05 -14.12 25.39
C LEU A 114 2.11 -12.95 24.40
N ARG A 115 1.09 -12.09 24.35
CA ARG A 115 1.12 -10.85 23.56
C ARG A 115 2.32 -9.98 23.93
N TRP A 116 2.59 -9.80 25.22
CA TRP A 116 3.76 -9.07 25.67
C TRP A 116 5.09 -9.65 25.15
N TRP A 117 5.23 -10.98 25.12
CA TRP A 117 6.42 -11.64 24.55
C TRP A 117 6.49 -11.53 23.03
N LEU A 118 5.36 -11.62 22.33
CA LEU A 118 5.30 -11.44 20.88
C LEU A 118 5.69 -10.02 20.49
N ASP A 119 5.21 -9.01 21.22
CA ASP A 119 5.60 -7.61 21.03
C ASP A 119 7.09 -7.39 21.31
N LEU A 120 7.61 -8.02 22.37
CA LEU A 120 9.04 -7.94 22.69
C LEU A 120 9.89 -8.56 21.57
N LEU A 121 9.48 -9.73 21.08
CA LEU A 121 10.13 -10.40 19.95
C LEU A 121 10.07 -9.51 18.70
N ALA A 122 8.92 -8.89 18.41
CA ALA A 122 8.74 -7.96 17.31
C ALA A 122 9.74 -6.81 17.33
N MET A 123 9.85 -6.15 18.48
CA MET A 123 10.79 -5.04 18.66
C MET A 123 12.24 -5.51 18.58
N ALA A 124 12.58 -6.66 19.16
CA ALA A 124 13.94 -7.21 19.10
C ALA A 124 14.36 -7.58 17.67
N VAL A 125 13.48 -8.27 16.93
CA VAL A 125 13.67 -8.65 15.51
C VAL A 125 13.81 -7.39 14.64
N GLY A 126 12.94 -6.39 14.84
CA GLY A 126 13.02 -5.13 14.10
C GLY A 126 14.29 -4.34 14.39
N ILE A 127 14.71 -4.25 15.66
CA ILE A 127 15.96 -3.59 16.05
C ILE A 127 17.15 -4.30 15.40
N PHE A 128 17.18 -5.63 15.42
CA PHE A 128 18.24 -6.42 14.78
C PHE A 128 18.28 -6.19 13.27
N ALA A 129 17.13 -6.32 12.58
CA ALA A 129 17.06 -6.17 11.13
C ALA A 129 17.48 -4.76 10.67
N LEU A 130 16.99 -3.72 11.35
CA LEU A 130 17.35 -2.33 11.07
C LEU A 130 18.82 -2.04 11.38
N PHE A 131 19.35 -2.57 12.48
CA PHE A 131 20.77 -2.44 12.81
C PHE A 131 21.65 -3.08 11.73
N MET A 132 21.30 -4.28 11.27
CA MET A 132 22.04 -4.99 10.21
C MET A 132 21.98 -4.24 8.87
N LEU A 133 20.80 -3.75 8.47
CA LEU A 133 20.67 -2.88 7.29
C LEU A 133 21.57 -1.64 7.41
N LEU A 134 21.52 -0.96 8.56
CA LEU A 134 22.31 0.23 8.82
C LEU A 134 23.82 -0.04 8.81
N SER A 135 24.25 -1.20 9.30
CA SER A 135 25.67 -1.55 9.41
C SER A 135 26.41 -1.49 8.07
N ASP A 136 25.75 -1.87 6.97
CA ASP A 136 26.28 -1.72 5.61
C ASP A 136 25.86 -0.38 4.98
N ALA A 137 24.59 0.03 5.10
CA ALA A 137 24.06 1.22 4.45
C ALA A 137 24.80 2.51 4.85
N THR A 138 25.23 2.61 6.12
CA THR A 138 25.99 3.75 6.64
C THR A 138 27.35 3.91 5.97
N ILE A 139 28.12 2.82 5.84
CA ILE A 139 29.42 2.83 5.17
C ILE A 139 29.26 3.31 3.73
N ARG A 140 28.27 2.79 3.01
CA ARG A 140 28.01 3.20 1.62
C ARG A 140 27.56 4.65 1.51
N ALA A 141 26.77 5.15 2.46
CA ALA A 141 26.38 6.55 2.49
C ALA A 141 27.59 7.46 2.73
N TYR A 142 28.54 7.04 3.59
CA TYR A 142 29.79 7.77 3.80
C TYR A 142 30.67 7.76 2.54
N ASP A 143 30.86 6.60 1.92
CA ASP A 143 31.60 6.48 0.66
C ASP A 143 30.98 7.35 -0.44
N ALA A 144 29.65 7.33 -0.56
CA ALA A 144 28.91 8.15 -1.52
C ALA A 144 29.08 9.65 -1.24
N ALA A 145 29.04 10.05 0.04
CA ALA A 145 29.22 11.44 0.45
C ALA A 145 30.65 11.94 0.21
N MET A 146 31.66 11.13 0.54
CA MET A 146 33.08 11.46 0.33
C MET A 146 33.43 11.57 -1.15
N ARG A 147 32.82 10.74 -1.99
CA ARG A 147 33.01 10.79 -3.45
C ARG A 147 32.13 11.83 -4.13
N VAL A 148 31.21 12.46 -3.39
CA VAL A 148 30.12 13.28 -3.92
C VAL A 148 29.50 12.55 -5.11
N GLU A 149 28.96 11.36 -4.84
CA GLU A 149 28.42 10.48 -5.87
C GLU A 149 27.26 11.17 -6.59
N ARG A 150 27.37 11.26 -7.91
CA ARG A 150 26.40 11.93 -8.77
C ARG A 150 25.82 10.93 -9.77
N SER A 151 24.63 11.24 -10.27
CA SER A 151 23.88 10.37 -11.18
C SER A 151 24.59 10.13 -12.52
N GLY A 152 25.53 10.99 -12.91
CA GLY A 152 26.14 10.94 -14.25
C GLY A 152 25.18 11.39 -15.36
N SER A 153 23.98 11.89 -15.02
CA SER A 153 23.04 12.49 -15.96
C SER A 153 23.55 13.86 -16.45
N ALA A 154 22.89 14.46 -17.45
CA ALA A 154 23.26 15.80 -17.90
C ALA A 154 23.09 16.88 -16.80
N PHE A 155 22.16 16.67 -15.86
CA PHE A 155 22.02 17.52 -14.66
C PHE A 155 23.04 17.15 -13.58
N ASN A 156 23.47 15.88 -13.55
CA ASN A 156 24.53 15.35 -12.71
C ASN A 156 24.34 15.69 -11.22
N SER A 157 23.11 15.56 -10.72
CA SER A 157 22.82 15.85 -9.32
C SER A 157 23.40 14.77 -8.40
N PRO A 158 23.53 15.04 -7.09
CA PRO A 158 23.96 14.05 -6.12
C PRO A 158 22.84 13.05 -5.75
N LEU A 159 21.92 12.73 -6.68
CA LEU A 159 20.80 11.82 -6.43
C LEU A 159 21.23 10.50 -5.77
N PRO A 160 22.24 9.75 -6.24
CA PRO A 160 22.62 8.48 -5.61
C PRO A 160 23.15 8.66 -4.18
N MET A 161 23.92 9.73 -3.95
CA MET A 161 24.38 10.12 -2.61
C MET A 161 23.19 10.42 -1.69
N MET A 162 22.21 11.18 -2.19
CA MET A 162 21.01 11.53 -1.43
C MET A 162 20.16 10.29 -1.11
N MET A 163 19.93 9.38 -2.07
CA MET A 163 19.17 8.15 -1.83
C MET A 163 19.81 7.31 -0.73
N LYS A 164 21.13 7.08 -0.79
CA LYS A 164 21.87 6.32 0.24
C LYS A 164 21.80 7.01 1.61
N ALA A 165 21.95 8.33 1.66
CA ALA A 165 21.83 9.09 2.89
C ALA A 165 20.40 9.03 3.48
N LEU A 166 19.37 9.10 2.65
CA LEU A 166 17.97 9.04 3.08
C LEU A 166 17.60 7.68 3.67
N VAL A 167 18.06 6.57 3.06
CA VAL A 167 17.90 5.22 3.65
C VAL A 167 18.48 5.19 5.07
N VAL A 168 19.70 5.73 5.24
CA VAL A 168 20.38 5.75 6.54
C VAL A 168 19.63 6.62 7.54
N LEU A 169 19.23 7.83 7.18
CA LEU A 169 18.51 8.74 8.08
C LEU A 169 17.15 8.17 8.49
N GLY A 170 16.40 7.62 7.54
CA GLY A 170 15.12 6.97 7.80
C GLY A 170 15.24 5.73 8.67
N ALA A 171 16.21 4.86 8.40
CA ALA A 171 16.46 3.65 9.19
C ALA A 171 17.00 3.98 10.59
N LEU A 172 17.82 5.02 10.77
CA LEU A 172 18.25 5.51 12.08
C LEU A 172 17.07 6.04 12.89
N LEU A 173 16.19 6.82 12.28
CA LEU A 173 14.99 7.34 12.94
C LEU A 173 14.06 6.19 13.35
N TYR A 174 13.88 5.20 12.47
CA TYR A 174 13.11 3.99 12.79
C TYR A 174 13.76 3.22 13.95
N LEU A 175 15.06 2.92 13.88
CA LEU A 175 15.79 2.21 14.93
C LEU A 175 15.69 2.93 16.29
N ALA A 176 15.84 4.26 16.29
CA ALA A 176 15.71 5.09 17.48
C ALA A 176 14.29 5.02 18.07
N GLN A 177 13.26 5.19 17.23
CA GLN A 177 11.87 5.12 17.67
C GLN A 177 11.50 3.73 18.20
N LEU A 178 11.98 2.67 17.55
CA LEU A 178 11.74 1.28 17.96
C LEU A 178 12.43 0.97 19.30
N THR A 179 13.62 1.53 19.53
CA THR A 179 14.34 1.43 20.81
C THR A 179 13.59 2.16 21.94
N VAL A 180 12.99 3.32 21.65
CA VAL A 180 12.13 4.02 22.63
C VAL A 180 10.86 3.22 22.93
N ASN A 181 10.25 2.62 21.90
CA ASN A 181 9.09 1.74 22.08
C ASN A 181 9.45 0.52 22.93
N LEU A 182 10.63 -0.08 22.72
CA LEU A 182 11.14 -1.18 23.55
C LEU A 182 11.35 -0.73 25.02
N TYR A 183 11.90 0.46 25.24
CA TYR A 183 12.07 1.02 26.58
C TYR A 183 10.73 1.20 27.31
N ARG A 184 9.68 1.61 26.59
CA ARG A 184 8.31 1.72 27.14
C ARG A 184 7.68 0.36 27.43
N HIS A 185 8.00 -0.64 26.62
CA HIS A 185 7.44 -1.99 26.73
C HIS A 185 7.95 -2.76 27.96
N VAL A 186 9.21 -2.54 28.33
CA VAL A 186 9.83 -3.21 29.48
C VAL A 186 9.58 -2.45 30.79
N THR A 187 9.07 -3.14 31.80
CA THR A 187 8.67 -2.52 33.09
C THR A 187 9.80 -2.51 34.14
N GLY A 188 10.65 -3.53 34.12
CA GLY A 188 11.76 -3.71 35.07
C GLY A 188 12.82 -2.61 34.98
N ALA A 189 13.34 -2.16 36.11
CA ALA A 189 14.37 -1.12 36.16
C ALA A 189 15.69 -1.56 35.47
N THR A 190 16.09 -2.81 35.69
CA THR A 190 17.26 -3.42 35.04
C THR A 190 17.07 -3.56 33.53
N ALA A 191 15.89 -4.03 33.09
CA ALA A 191 15.54 -4.13 31.68
C ALA A 191 15.54 -2.76 30.99
N ARG A 192 14.95 -1.74 31.62
CA ARG A 192 14.99 -0.36 31.13
C ARG A 192 16.42 0.19 31.03
N TRP A 193 17.27 -0.13 32.00
CA TRP A 193 18.68 0.24 31.96
C TRP A 193 19.43 -0.47 30.82
N ALA A 194 19.16 -1.76 30.60
CA ALA A 194 19.72 -2.51 29.48
C ALA A 194 19.32 -1.93 28.11
N VAL A 195 18.06 -1.52 27.94
CA VAL A 195 17.61 -0.88 26.69
C VAL A 195 18.28 0.48 26.48
N ARG A 196 18.49 1.27 27.54
CA ARG A 196 19.26 2.52 27.45
C ARG A 196 20.71 2.29 27.08
N LEU A 197 21.34 1.27 27.67
CA LEU A 197 22.70 0.86 27.32
C LEU A 197 22.78 0.43 25.85
N LEU A 198 21.82 -0.38 25.38
CA LEU A 198 21.71 -0.79 23.98
C LEU A 198 21.62 0.43 23.04
N GLY A 199 20.73 1.38 23.34
CA GLY A 199 20.62 2.62 22.58
C GLY A 199 21.91 3.45 22.58
N ALA A 200 22.60 3.53 23.72
CA ALA A 200 23.90 4.20 23.82
C ALA A 200 24.98 3.48 22.99
N CYS A 201 24.97 2.14 22.96
CA CYS A 201 25.84 1.34 22.11
C CYS A 201 25.58 1.59 20.62
N PHE A 202 24.33 1.73 20.18
CA PHE A 202 24.01 2.09 18.79
C PHE A 202 24.55 3.47 18.43
N VAL A 203 24.32 4.48 19.28
CA VAL A 203 24.86 5.83 19.06
C VAL A 203 26.38 5.79 18.98
N LEU A 204 27.04 5.10 19.91
CA LEU A 204 28.50 4.95 19.91
C LEU A 204 28.99 4.23 18.65
N TYR A 205 28.32 3.15 18.22
CA TYR A 205 28.68 2.38 17.03
C TYR A 205 28.66 3.26 15.77
N PHE A 206 27.54 3.94 15.50
CA PHE A 206 27.43 4.77 14.31
C PHE A 206 28.27 6.05 14.39
N ALA A 207 28.42 6.65 15.58
CA ALA A 207 29.30 7.80 15.76
C ALA A 207 30.79 7.44 15.58
N ALA A 208 31.21 6.29 16.11
CA ALA A 208 32.57 5.78 15.91
C ALA A 208 32.79 5.39 14.44
N GLY A 209 31.81 4.76 13.78
CA GLY A 209 31.87 4.46 12.35
C GLY A 209 32.06 5.73 11.50
N PHE A 210 31.27 6.77 11.77
CA PHE A 210 31.44 8.08 11.12
C PHE A 210 32.81 8.70 11.40
N ALA A 211 33.24 8.72 12.66
CA ALA A 211 34.53 9.29 13.06
C ALA A 211 35.73 8.53 12.49
N ALA A 212 35.63 7.21 12.35
CA ALA A 212 36.65 6.38 11.70
C ALA A 212 36.69 6.67 10.20
N HIS A 213 35.54 6.58 9.53
CA HIS A 213 35.47 6.60 8.06
C HIS A 213 35.65 7.99 7.46
N VAL A 214 35.09 9.02 8.11
CA VAL A 214 35.08 10.40 7.58
C VAL A 214 36.19 11.26 8.19
N LEU A 215 36.47 11.10 9.49
CA LEU A 215 37.46 11.93 10.20
C LEU A 215 38.83 11.24 10.37
N GLY A 216 38.96 9.94 10.05
CA GLY A 216 40.21 9.19 10.19
C GLY A 216 40.73 9.13 11.62
N LEU A 217 39.85 9.16 12.63
CA LEU A 217 40.27 9.15 14.04
C LEU A 217 40.73 7.76 14.45
N ALA A 218 42.04 7.61 14.74
CA ALA A 218 42.64 6.34 15.14
C ALA A 218 41.91 5.59 16.30
N PRO A 219 41.41 6.26 17.36
CA PRO A 219 40.62 5.59 18.39
C PRO A 219 39.30 5.00 17.85
N ALA A 220 38.68 5.67 16.88
CA ALA A 220 37.43 5.23 16.27
C ALA A 220 37.66 4.08 15.28
N GLU A 221 38.77 4.09 14.54
CA GLU A 221 39.20 2.96 13.70
C GLU A 221 39.49 1.72 14.54
N ALA A 222 40.21 1.87 15.67
CA ALA A 222 40.49 0.77 16.59
C ALA A 222 39.20 0.18 17.16
N PHE A 223 38.23 1.02 17.54
CA PHE A 223 36.91 0.58 17.99
C PHE A 223 36.13 -0.15 16.88
N SER A 224 36.08 0.42 15.67
CA SER A 224 35.41 -0.20 14.52
C SER A 224 36.04 -1.55 14.15
N GLY A 225 37.37 -1.64 14.22
CA GLY A 225 38.13 -2.88 14.04
C GLY A 225 37.82 -3.92 15.12
N PHE A 226 37.71 -3.52 16.38
CA PHE A 226 37.26 -4.39 17.48
C PHE A 226 35.85 -4.92 17.24
N VAL A 227 34.89 -4.04 16.87
CA VAL A 227 33.52 -4.47 16.59
C VAL A 227 33.46 -5.39 15.37
N SER A 228 34.23 -5.10 14.31
CA SER A 228 34.33 -5.99 13.14
C SER A 228 34.90 -7.37 13.50
N ALA A 229 35.90 -7.42 14.38
CA ALA A 229 36.46 -8.68 14.88
C ALA A 229 35.43 -9.47 15.70
N LEU A 230 34.66 -8.78 16.56
CA LEU A 230 33.56 -9.38 17.32
C LEU A 230 32.44 -9.89 16.40
N ALA A 231 32.07 -9.13 15.37
CA ALA A 231 31.09 -9.52 14.38
C ALA A 231 31.53 -10.76 13.58
N LYS A 232 32.82 -10.83 13.20
CA LYS A 232 33.39 -12.04 12.56
C LYS A 232 33.38 -13.25 13.49
N ALA A 233 33.63 -13.06 14.79
CA ALA A 233 33.58 -14.14 15.78
C ALA A 233 32.15 -14.65 16.03
N LEU A 234 31.16 -13.77 15.87
CA LEU A 234 29.72 -14.08 16.00
C LEU A 234 29.05 -14.40 14.66
N ASP A 235 29.81 -14.53 13.57
CA ASP A 235 29.28 -14.78 12.23
C ASP A 235 28.55 -16.15 12.22
N PRO A 236 27.23 -16.18 11.97
CA PRO A 236 26.47 -17.42 11.96
C PRO A 236 26.64 -18.21 10.66
N SER A 237 27.22 -17.61 9.60
CA SER A 237 27.35 -18.26 8.29
C SER A 237 28.09 -19.61 8.29
N PRO A 238 29.16 -19.83 9.09
CA PRO A 238 29.82 -21.13 9.16
C PRO A 238 28.99 -22.20 9.87
N ALA A 239 28.07 -21.80 10.76
CA ALA A 239 27.18 -22.71 11.48
C ALA A 239 25.92 -23.05 10.67
N LEU A 240 25.41 -22.11 9.86
CA LEU A 240 24.21 -22.30 9.05
C LEU A 240 24.46 -23.11 7.76
N GLN A 241 25.65 -22.99 7.15
CA GLN A 241 26.08 -23.72 5.94
C GLN A 241 25.02 -23.76 4.81
N LEU A 242 24.21 -22.70 4.65
CA LEU A 242 23.07 -22.71 3.73
C LEU A 242 23.50 -22.97 2.29
N ARG A 243 24.69 -22.54 1.89
CA ARG A 243 25.22 -22.75 0.54
C ARG A 243 25.44 -24.23 0.18
N GLN A 244 25.53 -25.13 1.16
CA GLN A 244 25.66 -26.57 0.95
C GLN A 244 24.31 -27.30 0.89
N MET A 245 23.23 -26.61 1.25
CA MET A 245 21.88 -27.17 1.18
C MET A 245 21.36 -27.15 -0.25
N ASP A 246 20.44 -28.08 -0.56
CA ASP A 246 19.72 -28.06 -1.82
C ASP A 246 18.85 -26.79 -1.96
N LEU A 247 18.71 -26.30 -3.19
CA LEU A 247 17.98 -25.08 -3.53
C LEU A 247 16.54 -25.12 -3.01
N GLY A 248 15.90 -26.29 -3.08
CA GLY A 248 14.54 -26.46 -2.58
C GLY A 248 14.44 -26.38 -1.06
N THR A 249 15.43 -26.91 -0.35
CA THR A 249 15.46 -26.84 1.11
C THR A 249 15.62 -25.39 1.59
N ILE A 250 16.51 -24.62 0.96
CA ILE A 250 16.74 -23.21 1.35
C ILE A 250 15.48 -22.39 1.08
N SER A 251 14.88 -22.56 -0.10
CA SER A 251 13.66 -21.85 -0.48
C SER A 251 12.50 -22.17 0.46
N LEU A 252 12.33 -23.43 0.85
CA LEU A 252 11.33 -23.83 1.84
C LEU A 252 11.62 -23.23 3.22
N ILE A 253 12.88 -23.21 3.67
CA ILE A 253 13.25 -22.56 4.94
C ILE A 253 12.95 -21.06 4.88
N MET A 254 13.25 -20.38 3.77
CA MET A 254 12.94 -18.96 3.58
C MET A 254 11.45 -18.68 3.72
N VAL A 255 10.62 -19.42 2.98
CA VAL A 255 9.16 -19.25 3.01
C VAL A 255 8.59 -19.66 4.37
N ALA A 256 9.03 -20.77 4.95
CA ALA A 256 8.55 -21.24 6.25
C ALA A 256 8.92 -20.28 7.38
N LEU A 257 10.14 -19.74 7.38
CA LEU A 257 10.58 -18.74 8.35
C LEU A 257 9.77 -17.45 8.21
N LEU A 258 9.54 -17.00 6.97
CA LEU A 258 8.72 -15.82 6.70
C LEU A 258 7.30 -16.00 7.23
N VAL A 259 6.63 -17.10 6.87
CA VAL A 259 5.27 -17.42 7.34
C VAL A 259 5.24 -17.52 8.86
N ALA A 260 6.19 -18.24 9.48
CA ALA A 260 6.22 -18.42 10.94
C ALA A 260 6.35 -17.08 11.69
N LEU A 261 7.22 -16.18 11.22
CA LEU A 261 7.41 -14.85 11.80
C LEU A 261 6.21 -13.92 11.52
N MET A 262 5.58 -14.03 10.36
CA MET A 262 4.37 -13.25 10.07
C MET A 262 3.23 -13.58 11.03
N MET A 263 3.08 -14.85 11.38
CA MET A 263 2.02 -15.28 12.30
C MET A 263 2.18 -14.72 13.73
N THR A 264 3.34 -14.19 14.11
CA THR A 264 3.58 -13.65 15.47
C THR A 264 3.01 -12.24 15.69
N GLY A 265 2.43 -11.58 14.68
CA GLY A 265 1.91 -10.20 14.82
C GLY A 265 2.95 -9.11 14.60
N MET A 266 4.10 -9.42 14.00
CA MET A 266 5.13 -8.43 13.69
C MET A 266 4.75 -7.59 12.47
N PRO A 267 5.21 -6.32 12.41
CA PRO A 267 5.15 -5.52 11.18
C PRO A 267 5.78 -6.26 10.01
N LEU A 268 5.04 -6.42 8.92
CA LEU A 268 5.46 -7.24 7.79
C LEU A 268 6.75 -6.76 7.13
N GLY A 269 6.94 -5.45 7.02
CA GLY A 269 8.19 -4.87 6.49
C GLY A 269 9.41 -5.28 7.32
N ILE A 270 9.27 -5.40 8.65
CA ILE A 270 10.33 -5.89 9.53
C ILE A 270 10.56 -7.38 9.30
N VAL A 271 9.52 -8.19 9.15
CA VAL A 271 9.65 -9.64 8.94
C VAL A 271 10.38 -9.94 7.64
N THR A 272 9.96 -9.32 6.53
CA THR A 272 10.61 -9.49 5.22
C THR A 272 12.05 -8.98 5.24
N LEU A 273 12.31 -7.82 5.89
CA LEU A 273 13.67 -7.32 6.09
C LEU A 273 14.52 -8.27 6.95
N PHE A 274 13.98 -8.82 8.02
CA PHE A 274 14.71 -9.74 8.89
C PHE A 274 15.07 -11.05 8.16
N VAL A 275 14.10 -11.67 7.47
CA VAL A 275 14.35 -12.89 6.70
C VAL A 275 15.38 -12.62 5.60
N SER A 276 15.27 -11.50 4.90
CA SER A 276 16.26 -11.11 3.88
C SER A 276 17.66 -10.94 4.48
N VAL A 277 17.81 -10.27 5.63
CA VAL A 277 19.10 -10.13 6.34
C VAL A 277 19.68 -11.48 6.75
N ILE A 278 18.90 -12.34 7.39
CA ILE A 278 19.38 -13.65 7.87
C ILE A 278 19.80 -14.54 6.70
N MET A 279 19.04 -14.52 5.60
CA MET A 279 19.35 -15.31 4.41
C MET A 279 20.54 -14.73 3.64
N ALA A 280 20.67 -13.40 3.58
CA ALA A 280 21.84 -12.75 3.03
C ALA A 280 23.12 -13.21 3.74
N ILE A 281 23.12 -13.16 5.07
CA ILE A 281 24.26 -13.56 5.89
C ILE A 281 24.49 -15.07 5.79
N GLY A 282 23.43 -15.87 5.89
CA GLY A 282 23.54 -17.32 5.88
C GLY A 282 24.03 -17.90 4.54
N PHE A 283 23.68 -17.29 3.41
CA PHE A 283 24.03 -17.78 2.08
C PHE A 283 25.27 -17.10 1.49
N PHE A 284 25.40 -15.78 1.61
CA PHE A 284 26.49 -14.98 1.03
C PHE A 284 27.54 -14.53 2.06
N GLY A 285 27.38 -14.89 3.35
CA GLY A 285 28.19 -14.39 4.44
C GLY A 285 27.88 -12.92 4.77
N PRO A 286 28.68 -12.26 5.63
CA PRO A 286 28.48 -10.87 6.01
C PRO A 286 28.42 -9.88 4.83
N ARG A 287 29.04 -10.23 3.69
CA ARG A 287 28.97 -9.44 2.46
C ARG A 287 27.59 -9.43 1.81
N GLY A 288 26.72 -10.39 2.14
CA GLY A 288 25.33 -10.42 1.68
C GLY A 288 24.52 -9.20 2.11
N LEU A 289 24.91 -8.53 3.20
CA LEU A 289 24.24 -7.29 3.66
C LEU A 289 24.27 -6.19 2.59
N PHE A 290 25.27 -6.19 1.71
CA PHE A 290 25.34 -5.31 0.55
C PHE A 290 24.12 -5.47 -0.37
N LEU A 291 23.61 -6.70 -0.55
CA LEU A 291 22.43 -6.94 -1.39
C LEU A 291 21.18 -6.33 -0.78
N VAL A 292 20.98 -6.52 0.54
CA VAL A 292 19.83 -5.96 1.27
C VAL A 292 19.83 -4.44 1.17
N SER A 293 20.96 -3.81 1.48
CA SER A 293 21.09 -2.37 1.43
C SER A 293 21.00 -1.84 -0.01
N SER A 294 21.51 -2.57 -1.01
CA SER A 294 21.46 -2.18 -2.43
C SER A 294 20.03 -2.20 -2.94
N ASN A 295 19.28 -3.25 -2.62
CA ASN A 295 17.87 -3.37 -2.94
C ASN A 295 17.05 -2.25 -2.26
N ALA A 296 17.36 -1.92 -1.00
CA ALA A 296 16.72 -0.81 -0.30
C ALA A 296 16.98 0.57 -0.95
N THR A 297 18.19 0.81 -1.46
CA THR A 297 18.50 2.05 -2.20
C THR A 297 17.85 2.07 -3.58
N GLY A 298 17.91 0.95 -4.31
CA GLY A 298 17.27 0.83 -5.63
C GLY A 298 15.77 1.03 -5.59
N LEU A 299 15.10 0.63 -4.49
CA LEU A 299 13.68 0.93 -4.28
C LEU A 299 13.36 2.43 -4.42
N LEU A 300 14.20 3.28 -3.84
CA LEU A 300 14.02 4.73 -3.86
C LEU A 300 14.27 5.36 -5.23
N GLU A 301 14.89 4.62 -6.15
CA GLU A 301 15.23 5.06 -7.51
C GLU A 301 14.12 4.73 -8.53
N HIS A 302 13.06 4.02 -8.13
CA HIS A 302 11.91 3.74 -9.01
C HIS A 302 10.92 4.90 -9.09
N TYR A 303 10.99 5.67 -10.19
CA TYR A 303 10.08 6.80 -10.43
C TYR A 303 8.59 6.46 -10.45
N SER A 304 8.26 5.24 -10.85
CA SER A 304 6.89 4.75 -10.85
C SER A 304 6.22 4.78 -9.46
N LEU A 305 6.98 4.64 -8.38
CA LEU A 305 6.44 4.68 -7.02
C LEU A 305 5.99 6.08 -6.59
N VAL A 306 6.47 7.12 -7.27
CA VAL A 306 6.03 8.51 -7.04
C VAL A 306 4.56 8.71 -7.40
N ALA A 307 3.99 7.89 -8.28
CA ALA A 307 2.56 7.95 -8.59
C ALA A 307 1.68 7.63 -7.37
N VAL A 308 2.13 6.73 -6.47
CA VAL A 308 1.36 6.29 -5.29
C VAL A 308 0.97 7.48 -4.39
N PRO A 309 1.90 8.31 -3.87
CA PRO A 309 1.51 9.46 -3.05
C PRO A 309 0.66 10.48 -3.78
N PHE A 310 0.83 10.67 -5.09
CA PHE A 310 0.03 11.63 -5.84
C PHE A 310 -1.42 11.17 -6.00
N PHE A 311 -1.66 9.89 -6.26
CA PHE A 311 -3.02 9.34 -6.30
C PHE A 311 -3.66 9.33 -4.91
N VAL A 312 -2.93 8.91 -3.87
CA VAL A 312 -3.45 8.94 -2.49
C VAL A 312 -3.78 10.37 -2.04
N LEU A 313 -2.94 11.36 -2.41
CA LEU A 313 -3.18 12.77 -2.08
C LEU A 313 -4.39 13.31 -2.85
N MET A 314 -4.49 13.03 -4.15
CA MET A 314 -5.63 13.37 -4.99
C MET A 314 -6.94 12.85 -4.37
N ALA A 315 -6.96 11.57 -4.03
CA ALA A 315 -8.09 10.89 -3.40
C ALA A 315 -8.49 11.58 -2.09
N SER A 316 -7.52 11.77 -1.19
CA SER A 316 -7.77 12.32 0.14
C SER A 316 -8.29 13.76 0.07
N VAL A 317 -7.81 14.57 -0.89
CA VAL A 317 -8.32 15.93 -1.12
C VAL A 317 -9.76 15.90 -1.62
N LEU A 318 -10.10 15.05 -2.59
CA LEU A 318 -11.45 14.96 -3.16
C LEU A 318 -12.48 14.43 -2.16
N GLU A 319 -12.11 13.39 -1.40
CA GLU A 319 -12.93 12.84 -0.32
C GLU A 319 -13.23 13.91 0.74
N ARG A 320 -12.19 14.60 1.24
CA ARG A 320 -12.34 15.65 2.27
C ARG A 320 -13.01 16.92 1.77
N ALA A 321 -12.95 17.19 0.47
CA ALA A 321 -13.75 18.24 -0.11
C ALA A 321 -15.25 17.90 -0.05
N GLY A 322 -15.65 16.63 0.08
CA GLY A 322 -17.05 16.17 0.06
C GLY A 322 -17.56 15.94 -1.36
N ILE A 323 -16.69 15.54 -2.29
CA ILE A 323 -17.09 15.18 -3.68
C ILE A 323 -17.92 13.90 -3.68
N ALA A 324 -17.52 12.97 -2.84
CA ALA A 324 -18.24 11.78 -2.43
C ALA A 324 -19.76 11.99 -2.28
N GLU A 325 -20.14 12.87 -1.34
CA GLU A 325 -21.53 13.19 -1.04
C GLU A 325 -22.24 13.84 -2.23
N ASP A 326 -21.55 14.76 -2.93
CA ASP A 326 -22.08 15.43 -4.12
C ASP A 326 -22.33 14.44 -5.27
N LEU A 327 -21.47 13.44 -5.48
CA LEU A 327 -21.66 12.38 -6.48
C LEU A 327 -22.91 11.56 -6.16
N PHE A 328 -23.12 11.21 -4.90
CA PHE A 328 -24.32 10.51 -4.47
C PHE A 328 -25.59 11.34 -4.68
N ASP A 329 -25.56 12.61 -4.26
CA ASP A 329 -26.69 13.51 -4.41
C ASP A 329 -26.98 13.83 -5.89
N ALA A 330 -25.96 13.99 -6.73
CA ALA A 330 -26.12 14.29 -8.15
C ALA A 330 -26.65 13.11 -8.96
N MET A 331 -26.23 11.91 -8.62
CA MET A 331 -26.61 10.72 -9.37
C MET A 331 -28.01 10.21 -8.98
N SER A 332 -28.64 10.77 -7.93
CA SER A 332 -30.00 10.41 -7.49
C SER A 332 -31.08 10.71 -8.54
N ILE A 333 -30.78 11.61 -9.49
CA ILE A 333 -31.66 11.95 -10.61
C ILE A 333 -31.57 10.95 -11.77
N PHE A 334 -30.44 10.27 -11.93
CA PHE A 334 -30.26 9.28 -13.00
C PHE A 334 -30.92 7.93 -12.67
N ALA A 335 -31.32 7.73 -11.42
CA ALA A 335 -32.27 6.67 -11.06
C ALA A 335 -33.65 7.03 -11.64
N GLY A 336 -33.85 6.75 -12.93
CA GLY A 336 -35.15 6.88 -13.57
C GLY A 336 -36.22 5.98 -12.92
N ASN A 337 -37.30 5.68 -13.61
CA ASN A 337 -38.40 4.87 -13.07
C ASN A 337 -38.06 3.38 -12.78
N LEU A 338 -36.78 3.01 -12.73
CA LEU A 338 -36.29 1.66 -12.55
C LEU A 338 -36.32 1.25 -11.07
N ARG A 339 -36.97 0.11 -10.78
CA ARG A 339 -36.94 -0.51 -9.45
C ARG A 339 -35.51 -0.98 -9.13
N GLY A 340 -34.98 -0.57 -7.98
CA GLY A 340 -33.57 -0.78 -7.64
C GLY A 340 -32.61 0.26 -8.23
N GLY A 341 -33.12 1.35 -8.82
CA GLY A 341 -32.30 2.38 -9.46
C GLY A 341 -31.23 3.01 -8.55
N VAL A 342 -31.52 3.19 -7.25
CA VAL A 342 -30.55 3.76 -6.29
C VAL A 342 -29.40 2.79 -5.99
N ALA A 343 -29.64 1.48 -6.05
CA ALA A 343 -28.59 0.50 -5.89
C ALA A 343 -27.66 0.45 -7.12
N VAL A 344 -28.23 0.51 -8.34
CA VAL A 344 -27.42 0.65 -9.57
C VAL A 344 -26.62 1.95 -9.54
N GLN A 345 -27.25 3.05 -9.13
CA GLN A 345 -26.59 4.34 -8.94
C GLN A 345 -25.42 4.23 -7.96
N THR A 346 -25.60 3.56 -6.83
CA THR A 346 -24.54 3.33 -5.83
C THR A 346 -23.35 2.60 -6.45
N THR A 347 -23.61 1.63 -7.34
CA THR A 347 -22.56 0.91 -8.08
C THR A 347 -21.82 1.85 -9.03
N VAL A 348 -22.53 2.71 -9.76
CA VAL A 348 -21.93 3.68 -10.69
C VAL A 348 -21.11 4.74 -9.93
N VAL A 349 -21.63 5.22 -8.81
CA VAL A 349 -20.91 6.17 -7.95
C VAL A 349 -19.63 5.52 -7.41
N ALA A 350 -19.70 4.27 -6.95
CA ALA A 350 -18.52 3.51 -6.55
C ALA A 350 -17.50 3.39 -7.69
N VAL A 351 -17.92 3.06 -8.92
CA VAL A 351 -17.02 3.03 -10.09
C VAL A 351 -16.28 4.37 -10.28
N ILE A 352 -16.98 5.50 -10.15
CA ILE A 352 -16.38 6.84 -10.28
C ILE A 352 -15.42 7.13 -9.11
N LEU A 353 -15.77 6.73 -7.89
CA LEU A 353 -14.94 6.92 -6.70
C LEU A 353 -13.67 6.05 -6.73
N ALA A 354 -13.81 4.79 -7.13
CA ALA A 354 -12.74 3.85 -7.38
C ALA A 354 -11.72 4.45 -8.35
N ALA A 355 -12.21 5.08 -9.44
CA ALA A 355 -11.37 5.76 -10.42
C ALA A 355 -10.67 7.04 -9.90
N MET A 356 -10.94 7.48 -8.67
CA MET A 356 -10.22 8.58 -8.02
C MET A 356 -9.22 8.10 -6.96
N SER A 357 -9.55 7.04 -6.21
CA SER A 357 -8.87 6.75 -4.94
C SER A 357 -7.86 5.61 -5.02
N GLY A 358 -8.21 4.49 -5.67
CA GLY A 358 -7.40 3.28 -5.62
C GLY A 358 -7.18 2.69 -4.21
N VAL A 359 -7.86 3.24 -3.19
CA VAL A 359 -7.79 2.85 -1.78
C VAL A 359 -9.17 2.37 -1.32
N MET A 360 -9.35 1.06 -1.24
CA MET A 360 -10.64 0.46 -0.90
C MET A 360 -11.19 0.85 0.47
N GLY A 361 -10.32 0.93 1.50
CA GLY A 361 -10.77 1.12 2.88
C GLY A 361 -11.51 2.44 3.06
N GLY A 362 -10.95 3.52 2.50
CA GLY A 362 -11.60 4.83 2.46
C GLY A 362 -12.91 4.80 1.68
N GLU A 363 -12.94 4.09 0.55
CA GLU A 363 -14.13 4.01 -0.29
C GLU A 363 -15.30 3.27 0.38
N ILE A 364 -15.05 2.11 0.99
CA ILE A 364 -16.11 1.35 1.68
C ILE A 364 -16.65 2.13 2.88
N VAL A 365 -15.77 2.78 3.64
CA VAL A 365 -16.15 3.67 4.75
C VAL A 365 -17.01 4.81 4.24
N MET A 366 -16.62 5.46 3.14
CA MET A 366 -17.37 6.55 2.56
C MET A 366 -18.75 6.09 2.07
N LEU A 367 -18.81 5.02 1.28
CA LEU A 367 -20.06 4.41 0.82
C LEU A 367 -20.95 4.00 2.01
N GLY A 368 -20.36 3.50 3.09
CA GLY A 368 -21.06 3.17 4.32
C GLY A 368 -21.65 4.39 5.04
N LEU A 369 -20.92 5.51 5.10
CA LEU A 369 -21.41 6.74 5.73
C LEU A 369 -22.49 7.45 4.90
N VAL A 370 -22.39 7.40 3.56
CA VAL A 370 -23.26 8.17 2.66
C VAL A 370 -24.41 7.32 2.11
N ALA A 371 -24.12 6.14 1.56
CA ALA A 371 -25.11 5.35 0.82
C ALA A 371 -25.95 4.43 1.72
N LEU A 372 -25.32 3.74 2.68
CA LEU A 372 -26.01 2.78 3.56
C LEU A 372 -27.22 3.38 4.30
N PRO A 373 -27.10 4.49 5.07
CA PRO A 373 -28.25 5.05 5.79
C PRO A 373 -29.34 5.55 4.84
N GLN A 374 -28.98 6.06 3.66
CA GLN A 374 -29.92 6.52 2.66
C GLN A 374 -30.73 5.37 2.07
N MET A 375 -30.07 4.30 1.64
CA MET A 375 -30.74 3.12 1.07
C MET A 375 -31.66 2.44 2.08
N LEU A 376 -31.23 2.32 3.35
CA LEU A 376 -32.07 1.81 4.43
C LEU A 376 -33.30 2.69 4.68
N ARG A 377 -33.12 4.02 4.70
CA ARG A 377 -34.24 4.97 4.86
C ARG A 377 -35.26 4.89 3.72
N LEU A 378 -34.79 4.59 2.51
CA LEU A 378 -35.65 4.37 1.35
C LEU A 378 -36.35 3.01 1.37
N GLY A 379 -36.06 2.13 2.32
CA GLY A 379 -36.69 0.82 2.43
C GLY A 379 -36.06 -0.25 1.53
N TYR A 380 -34.79 -0.08 1.11
CA TYR A 380 -34.05 -1.17 0.49
C TYR A 380 -33.78 -2.29 1.51
N ASP A 381 -33.78 -3.53 1.03
CA ASP A 381 -33.38 -4.67 1.83
C ASP A 381 -31.96 -4.49 2.39
N ARG A 382 -31.83 -4.73 3.68
CA ARG A 382 -30.61 -4.52 4.44
C ARG A 382 -29.46 -5.38 3.91
N ARG A 383 -29.71 -6.66 3.63
CA ARG A 383 -28.66 -7.59 3.16
C ARG A 383 -28.19 -7.25 1.76
N LEU A 384 -29.12 -6.92 0.87
CA LEU A 384 -28.79 -6.47 -0.48
C LEU A 384 -27.91 -5.21 -0.44
N THR A 385 -28.30 -4.23 0.37
CA THR A 385 -27.61 -2.95 0.51
C THR A 385 -26.18 -3.12 1.05
N ILE A 386 -26.04 -3.87 2.15
CA ILE A 386 -24.75 -4.13 2.79
C ILE A 386 -23.81 -4.87 1.84
N GLY A 387 -24.29 -5.94 1.20
CA GLY A 387 -23.50 -6.73 0.27
C GLY A 387 -23.03 -5.90 -0.93
N LEU A 388 -23.92 -5.06 -1.48
CA LEU A 388 -23.62 -4.20 -2.61
C LEU A 388 -22.57 -3.14 -2.27
N ILE A 389 -22.66 -2.51 -1.10
CA ILE A 389 -21.72 -1.46 -0.67
C ILE A 389 -20.32 -2.05 -0.49
N CYS A 390 -20.20 -3.19 0.20
CA CYS A 390 -18.91 -3.86 0.34
C CYS A 390 -18.33 -4.27 -1.02
N ALA A 391 -19.14 -4.86 -1.91
CA ALA A 391 -18.68 -5.34 -3.20
C ALA A 391 -18.29 -4.19 -4.15
N SER A 392 -19.09 -3.13 -4.18
CA SER A 392 -18.85 -1.96 -5.03
C SER A 392 -17.62 -1.18 -4.56
N GLY A 393 -17.44 -0.99 -3.25
CA GLY A 393 -16.22 -0.34 -2.72
C GLY A 393 -14.95 -1.17 -2.91
N ALA A 394 -15.08 -2.50 -3.04
CA ALA A 394 -13.95 -3.35 -3.40
C ALA A 394 -13.50 -3.17 -4.86
N LEU A 395 -14.31 -2.55 -5.74
CA LEU A 395 -13.93 -2.25 -7.13
C LEU A 395 -12.73 -1.30 -7.22
N ALA A 396 -12.45 -0.52 -6.17
CA ALA A 396 -11.24 0.31 -6.03
C ALA A 396 -9.93 -0.45 -6.21
N THR A 397 -9.94 -1.78 -6.02
CA THR A 397 -8.78 -2.64 -6.29
C THR A 397 -8.43 -2.71 -7.77
N LEU A 398 -9.46 -2.71 -8.63
CA LEU A 398 -9.39 -3.16 -10.01
C LEU A 398 -9.60 -2.01 -11.00
N ILE A 399 -10.44 -1.03 -10.65
CA ILE A 399 -10.67 0.16 -11.46
C ILE A 399 -9.51 1.14 -11.23
N PRO A 400 -8.75 1.51 -12.27
CA PRO A 400 -7.59 2.38 -12.12
C PRO A 400 -7.95 3.81 -11.69
N PRO A 401 -7.07 4.49 -10.91
CA PRO A 401 -5.75 4.05 -10.48
C PRO A 401 -5.82 3.03 -9.33
N SER A 402 -4.90 2.07 -9.28
CA SER A 402 -4.86 1.03 -8.22
C SER A 402 -3.48 0.89 -7.62
N ILE A 403 -3.37 1.05 -6.29
CA ILE A 403 -2.11 0.86 -5.56
C ILE A 403 -1.65 -0.61 -5.65
N ILE A 404 -2.59 -1.55 -5.64
CA ILE A 404 -2.27 -2.98 -5.76
C ILE A 404 -1.59 -3.26 -7.10
N MET A 405 -2.10 -2.69 -8.19
CA MET A 405 -1.49 -2.81 -9.51
C MET A 405 -0.11 -2.14 -9.57
N ILE A 406 0.10 -1.01 -8.90
CA ILE A 406 1.41 -0.37 -8.82
C ILE A 406 2.44 -1.29 -8.12
N VAL A 407 2.08 -1.86 -6.97
CA VAL A 407 2.97 -2.74 -6.20
C VAL A 407 3.19 -4.08 -6.93
N TYR A 408 2.15 -4.63 -7.56
CA TYR A 408 2.27 -5.80 -8.42
C TYR A 408 3.21 -5.51 -9.60
N GLY A 409 3.01 -4.39 -10.31
CA GLY A 409 3.82 -4.00 -11.47
C GLY A 409 5.30 -3.83 -11.12
N LEU A 410 5.60 -3.30 -9.94
CA LEU A 410 6.97 -3.27 -9.41
C LEU A 410 7.52 -4.66 -9.15
N SER A 411 6.73 -5.55 -8.55
CA SER A 411 7.17 -6.90 -8.15
C SER A 411 7.32 -7.85 -9.34
N ALA A 412 6.50 -7.69 -10.38
CA ALA A 412 6.52 -8.48 -11.61
C ALA A 412 7.33 -7.82 -12.75
N GLU A 413 7.87 -6.61 -12.51
CA GLU A 413 8.61 -5.81 -13.49
C GLU A 413 7.80 -5.59 -14.79
N VAL A 414 6.56 -5.12 -14.67
CA VAL A 414 5.68 -4.76 -15.81
C VAL A 414 5.24 -3.31 -15.78
N GLY A 415 4.89 -2.79 -16.96
CA GLY A 415 4.33 -1.46 -17.12
C GLY A 415 3.04 -1.26 -16.31
N ILE A 416 3.05 -0.26 -15.42
CA ILE A 416 1.86 0.09 -14.62
C ILE A 416 0.74 0.63 -15.49
N GLY A 417 1.08 1.37 -16.55
CA GLY A 417 0.11 1.86 -17.53
C GLY A 417 -0.66 0.72 -18.19
N ASP A 418 0.03 -0.35 -18.57
CA ASP A 418 -0.58 -1.53 -19.18
C ASP A 418 -1.50 -2.26 -18.20
N LEU A 419 -1.09 -2.38 -16.92
CA LEU A 419 -1.95 -2.94 -15.88
C LEU A 419 -3.21 -2.10 -15.65
N PHE A 420 -3.10 -0.77 -15.69
CA PHE A 420 -4.26 0.11 -15.56
C PHE A 420 -5.22 -0.09 -16.74
N ILE A 421 -4.70 -0.05 -17.97
CA ILE A 421 -5.51 -0.30 -19.18
C ILE A 421 -6.17 -1.69 -19.10
N ALA A 422 -5.43 -2.72 -18.70
CA ALA A 422 -5.90 -4.09 -18.59
C ALA A 422 -6.96 -4.29 -17.50
N GLY A 423 -6.90 -3.51 -16.41
CA GLY A 423 -7.83 -3.57 -15.28
C GLY A 423 -9.18 -2.92 -15.54
N ALA A 424 -9.24 -1.94 -16.44
CA ALA A 424 -10.44 -1.15 -16.70
C ALA A 424 -11.63 -2.00 -17.14
N LEU A 425 -11.44 -2.88 -18.13
CA LEU A 425 -12.53 -3.70 -18.68
C LEU A 425 -13.04 -4.77 -17.68
N PRO A 426 -12.17 -5.56 -17.00
CA PRO A 426 -12.57 -6.44 -15.90
C PRO A 426 -13.29 -5.72 -14.76
N GLY A 427 -12.84 -4.50 -14.40
CA GLY A 427 -13.48 -3.66 -13.38
C GLY A 427 -14.91 -3.28 -13.74
N LEU A 428 -15.11 -2.78 -14.97
CA LEU A 428 -16.43 -2.44 -15.48
C LEU A 428 -17.32 -3.67 -15.68
N MET A 429 -16.74 -4.81 -16.03
CA MET A 429 -17.45 -6.09 -16.11
C MET A 429 -18.02 -6.50 -14.75
N LEU A 430 -17.22 -6.44 -13.67
CA LEU A 430 -17.71 -6.74 -12.32
C LEU A 430 -18.77 -5.74 -11.86
N ALA A 431 -18.61 -4.45 -12.14
CA ALA A 431 -19.62 -3.44 -11.85
C ALA A 431 -20.96 -3.75 -12.57
N ALA A 432 -20.89 -4.19 -13.83
CA ALA A 432 -22.06 -4.62 -14.58
C ALA A 432 -22.71 -5.88 -13.99
N PHE A 433 -21.91 -6.84 -13.50
CA PHE A 433 -22.43 -8.01 -12.79
C PHE A 433 -23.16 -7.63 -11.50
N TYR A 434 -22.62 -6.69 -10.71
CA TYR A 434 -23.26 -6.24 -9.48
C TYR A 434 -24.58 -5.51 -9.78
N ALA A 435 -24.57 -4.57 -10.73
CA ALA A 435 -25.78 -3.87 -11.16
C ALA A 435 -26.83 -4.83 -11.73
N GLY A 436 -26.42 -5.77 -12.58
CA GLY A 436 -27.28 -6.80 -13.17
C GLY A 436 -27.89 -7.73 -12.12
N TYR A 437 -27.10 -8.19 -11.14
CA TYR A 437 -27.57 -9.02 -10.04
C TYR A 437 -28.62 -8.30 -9.18
N VAL A 438 -28.36 -7.04 -8.83
CA VAL A 438 -29.31 -6.20 -8.08
C VAL A 438 -30.61 -6.04 -8.84
N LEU A 439 -30.55 -5.66 -10.12
CA LEU A 439 -31.74 -5.49 -10.96
C LEU A 439 -32.52 -6.79 -11.07
N LEU A 440 -31.85 -7.92 -11.30
CA LEU A 440 -32.50 -9.23 -11.38
C LEU A 440 -33.19 -9.59 -10.05
N ARG A 441 -32.50 -9.45 -8.91
CA ARG A 441 -33.04 -9.80 -7.60
C ARG A 441 -34.24 -8.94 -7.20
N VAL A 442 -34.17 -7.63 -7.44
CA VAL A 442 -35.26 -6.69 -7.12
C VAL A 442 -36.48 -6.89 -8.02
N ASN A 443 -36.29 -7.25 -9.29
CA ASN A 443 -37.40 -7.55 -10.18
C ASN A 443 -38.06 -8.91 -9.86
N LEU A 444 -37.28 -9.90 -9.42
CA LEU A 444 -37.81 -11.19 -8.97
C LEU A 444 -38.50 -11.11 -7.60
N ASN A 445 -37.99 -10.28 -6.70
CA ASN A 445 -38.61 -10.01 -5.41
C ASN A 445 -38.83 -8.50 -5.21
N PRO A 446 -40.00 -7.99 -5.63
CA PRO A 446 -40.43 -6.60 -5.47
C PRO A 446 -40.31 -6.01 -4.06
N ALA A 447 -40.30 -6.84 -3.01
CA ALA A 447 -40.20 -6.38 -1.62
C ALA A 447 -38.78 -5.92 -1.23
N LEU A 448 -37.76 -6.24 -2.04
CA LEU A 448 -36.36 -5.92 -1.72
C LEU A 448 -35.97 -4.47 -2.00
N ALA A 449 -36.74 -3.76 -2.82
CA ALA A 449 -36.52 -2.35 -3.06
C ALA A 449 -37.80 -1.63 -3.49
N PRO A 450 -37.97 -0.37 -3.05
CA PRO A 450 -39.07 0.47 -3.51
C PRO A 450 -38.94 0.78 -5.01
N THR A 451 -40.07 1.08 -5.62
CA THR A 451 -40.13 1.69 -6.95
C THR A 451 -39.71 3.16 -6.88
N ALA A 452 -39.28 3.72 -8.02
CA ALA A 452 -38.93 5.14 -8.10
C ALA A 452 -40.11 6.07 -7.74
N ALA A 453 -41.34 5.66 -8.03
CA ALA A 453 -42.55 6.40 -7.64
C ALA A 453 -42.76 6.41 -6.11
N GLU A 454 -42.48 5.28 -5.43
CA GLU A 454 -42.52 5.20 -3.96
C GLU A 454 -41.38 6.03 -3.34
N VAL A 455 -40.17 6.01 -3.93
CA VAL A 455 -39.04 6.85 -3.49
C VAL A 455 -39.37 8.34 -3.64
N ALA A 456 -39.94 8.75 -4.77
CA ALA A 456 -40.35 10.12 -5.03
C ALA A 456 -41.47 10.58 -4.08
N ALA A 457 -42.44 9.71 -3.79
CA ALA A 457 -43.50 9.96 -2.83
C ALA A 457 -42.98 10.08 -1.38
N MET A 458 -41.97 9.26 -1.01
CA MET A 458 -41.35 9.30 0.33
C MET A 458 -40.44 10.51 0.56
N THR A 459 -39.77 11.01 -0.49
CA THR A 459 -38.79 12.11 -0.35
C THR A 459 -39.40 13.50 -0.49
N GLY A 460 -40.61 13.64 -1.08
CA GLY A 460 -41.36 14.90 -1.15
C GLY A 460 -40.63 16.07 -1.81
N ARG A 461 -39.49 15.81 -2.45
CA ARG A 461 -38.63 16.77 -3.12
C ARG A 461 -38.48 16.31 -4.56
N GLU A 462 -38.86 17.18 -5.50
CA GLU A 462 -38.09 17.26 -6.74
C GLU A 462 -36.65 17.54 -6.28
N GLN A 463 -35.78 16.52 -6.33
CA GLN A 463 -34.37 16.70 -6.02
C GLN A 463 -33.77 17.60 -7.10
N THR A 464 -33.98 18.90 -6.99
CA THR A 464 -33.34 19.88 -7.84
C THR A 464 -31.90 19.96 -7.37
N LEU A 465 -30.98 19.57 -8.23
CA LEU A 465 -29.57 19.73 -7.92
C LEU A 465 -29.25 21.22 -7.86
N SER A 466 -28.62 21.62 -6.76
CA SER A 466 -27.88 22.87 -6.78
C SER A 466 -26.88 22.79 -7.92
N ARG A 467 -26.83 23.84 -8.74
CA ARG A 467 -25.87 24.02 -9.85
C ARG A 467 -24.43 23.73 -9.40
N GLU A 468 -24.13 23.99 -8.14
CA GLU A 468 -22.84 23.74 -7.50
C GLU A 468 -22.47 22.24 -7.44
N ARG A 469 -23.43 21.36 -7.12
CA ARG A 469 -23.21 19.90 -7.02
C ARG A 469 -22.99 19.26 -8.38
N ILE A 470 -23.80 19.63 -9.37
CA ILE A 470 -23.60 19.17 -10.77
C ILE A 470 -22.22 19.60 -11.26
N THR A 471 -21.84 20.86 -10.99
CA THR A 471 -20.54 21.39 -11.40
C THR A 471 -19.40 20.58 -10.76
N ALA A 472 -19.51 20.25 -9.46
CA ALA A 472 -18.53 19.43 -8.76
C ALA A 472 -18.35 18.05 -9.40
N VAL A 473 -19.45 17.35 -9.71
CA VAL A 473 -19.42 16.04 -10.34
C VAL A 473 -18.82 16.08 -11.73
N ILE A 474 -19.20 17.06 -12.55
CA ILE A 474 -18.64 17.24 -13.90
C ILE A 474 -17.14 17.52 -13.81
N LEU A 475 -16.70 18.37 -12.87
CA LEU A 475 -15.28 18.66 -12.67
C LEU A 475 -14.49 17.41 -12.26
N CYS A 476 -15.04 16.54 -11.43
CA CYS A 476 -14.40 15.28 -11.06
C CYS A 476 -14.35 14.29 -12.21
N ILE A 477 -15.43 14.13 -12.98
CA ILE A 477 -15.44 13.28 -14.18
C ILE A 477 -14.42 13.80 -15.20
N LEU A 478 -14.33 15.12 -15.37
CA LEU A 478 -13.34 15.73 -16.25
C LEU A 478 -11.91 15.51 -15.74
N LEU A 479 -11.69 15.59 -14.42
CA LEU A 479 -10.40 15.31 -13.81
C LEU A 479 -9.99 13.84 -14.03
N ILE A 480 -10.87 12.88 -13.73
CA ILE A 480 -10.64 11.46 -13.97
C ILE A 480 -10.38 11.21 -15.46
N GLY A 481 -11.20 11.80 -16.34
CA GLY A 481 -11.05 11.70 -17.78
C GLY A 481 -9.72 12.26 -18.28
N ALA A 482 -9.24 13.35 -17.70
CA ALA A 482 -7.93 13.92 -18.02
C ALA A 482 -6.79 13.01 -17.56
N VAL A 483 -6.85 12.48 -16.34
CA VAL A 483 -5.82 11.60 -15.77
C VAL A 483 -5.82 10.25 -16.50
N MET A 484 -6.93 9.51 -16.51
CA MET A 484 -7.01 8.20 -17.15
C MET A 484 -6.86 8.30 -18.66
N GLY A 485 -7.47 9.31 -19.29
CA GLY A 485 -7.36 9.53 -20.73
C GLY A 485 -5.93 9.84 -21.18
N SER A 486 -5.15 10.60 -20.39
CA SER A 486 -3.75 10.87 -20.72
C SER A 486 -2.84 9.65 -20.57
N ILE A 487 -3.13 8.75 -19.61
CA ILE A 487 -2.44 7.46 -19.47
C ILE A 487 -2.78 6.54 -20.65
N TYR A 488 -4.07 6.36 -20.94
CA TYR A 488 -4.52 5.41 -21.97
C TYR A 488 -4.17 5.86 -23.39
N ALA A 489 -4.12 7.18 -23.63
CA ALA A 489 -3.67 7.72 -24.91
C ALA A 489 -2.13 7.73 -25.05
N GLY A 490 -1.38 7.24 -24.05
CA GLY A 490 0.08 7.28 -24.04
C GLY A 490 0.66 8.70 -24.05
N ILE A 491 -0.17 9.72 -23.75
CA ILE A 491 0.23 11.12 -23.79
C ILE A 491 1.16 11.40 -22.61
N ALA A 492 0.81 10.93 -21.42
CA ALA A 492 1.56 11.14 -20.17
C ALA A 492 1.85 9.82 -19.48
N SER A 493 2.99 9.75 -18.78
CA SER A 493 3.29 8.63 -17.88
C SER A 493 2.34 8.60 -16.68
N VAL A 494 2.24 7.46 -16.00
CA VAL A 494 1.39 7.29 -14.82
C VAL A 494 1.70 8.33 -13.73
N THR A 495 2.99 8.63 -13.51
CA THR A 495 3.42 9.62 -12.51
C THR A 495 3.06 11.06 -12.92
N GLU A 496 3.24 11.42 -14.19
CA GLU A 496 2.87 12.74 -14.72
C GLU A 496 1.35 12.96 -14.63
N ALA A 497 0.56 11.96 -15.04
CA ALA A 497 -0.89 11.99 -14.94
C ALA A 497 -1.36 12.09 -13.47
N ALA A 498 -0.72 11.35 -12.56
CA ALA A 498 -1.01 11.43 -11.12
C ALA A 498 -0.73 12.82 -10.55
N ALA A 499 0.35 13.49 -10.98
CA ALA A 499 0.67 14.86 -10.55
C ALA A 499 -0.37 15.87 -11.04
N VAL A 500 -0.80 15.77 -12.31
CA VAL A 500 -1.89 16.60 -12.87
C VAL A 500 -3.18 16.35 -12.09
N GLY A 501 -3.50 15.09 -11.79
CA GLY A 501 -4.64 14.71 -10.96
C GLY A 501 -4.59 15.32 -9.56
N CYS A 502 -3.44 15.20 -8.90
CA CYS A 502 -3.18 15.76 -7.57
C CYS A 502 -3.39 17.28 -7.56
N VAL A 503 -2.76 18.03 -8.46
CA VAL A 503 -2.94 19.50 -8.50
C VAL A 503 -4.37 19.86 -8.92
N GLY A 504 -4.95 19.12 -9.87
CA GLY A 504 -6.34 19.29 -10.28
C GLY A 504 -7.33 19.10 -9.14
N SER A 505 -7.09 18.17 -8.20
CA SER A 505 -7.96 17.98 -7.03
C SER A 505 -8.01 19.22 -6.12
N PHE A 506 -6.89 19.93 -5.97
CA PHE A 506 -6.85 21.18 -5.23
C PHE A 506 -7.64 22.28 -5.94
N VAL A 507 -7.57 22.32 -7.28
CA VAL A 507 -8.39 23.24 -8.10
C VAL A 507 -9.88 22.94 -7.91
N VAL A 508 -10.28 21.66 -7.95
CA VAL A 508 -11.65 21.23 -7.68
C VAL A 508 -12.09 21.65 -6.27
N ALA A 509 -11.25 21.42 -5.26
CA ALA A 509 -11.53 21.84 -3.88
C ALA A 509 -11.66 23.36 -3.73
N ALA A 510 -10.86 24.14 -4.47
CA ALA A 510 -10.91 25.60 -4.48
C ALA A 510 -12.20 26.12 -5.12
N ILE A 511 -12.60 25.57 -6.27
CA ILE A 511 -13.87 25.92 -6.93
C ILE A 511 -15.07 25.64 -6.01
N ARG A 512 -14.96 24.62 -5.14
CA ARG A 512 -16.00 24.27 -4.15
C ARG A 512 -15.95 25.08 -2.86
N ASN A 513 -15.05 26.07 -2.75
CA ASN A 513 -14.82 26.81 -1.49
C ASN A 513 -14.49 25.89 -0.29
N ARG A 514 -13.93 24.70 -0.57
CA ARG A 514 -13.49 23.71 0.42
C ARG A 514 -11.96 23.67 0.56
N PHE A 515 -11.24 24.49 -0.20
CA PHE A 515 -9.81 24.69 -0.06
C PHE A 515 -9.52 25.47 1.23
N ASN A 516 -9.37 24.74 2.33
CA ASN A 516 -9.01 25.28 3.63
C ASN A 516 -7.85 24.49 4.24
N TRP A 517 -7.13 25.13 5.16
CA TRP A 517 -5.95 24.53 5.78
C TRP A 517 -6.22 23.17 6.44
N PRO A 518 -7.33 22.95 7.18
CA PRO A 518 -7.66 21.64 7.73
C PRO A 518 -7.78 20.53 6.68
N VAL A 519 -8.43 20.78 5.55
CA VAL A 519 -8.55 19.78 4.47
C VAL A 519 -7.17 19.42 3.93
N ILE A 520 -6.33 20.43 3.66
CA ILE A 520 -4.99 20.25 3.09
C ILE A 520 -4.07 19.52 4.07
N SER A 521 -3.98 19.99 5.32
CA SER A 521 -3.09 19.41 6.33
C SER A 521 -3.45 17.95 6.60
N THR A 522 -4.74 17.64 6.68
CA THR A 522 -5.18 16.27 6.96
C THR A 522 -4.99 15.36 5.76
N ALA A 523 -5.20 15.85 4.53
CA ALA A 523 -4.90 15.10 3.32
C ALA A 523 -3.40 14.76 3.21
N LEU A 524 -2.53 15.73 3.48
CA LEU A 524 -1.07 15.53 3.46
C LEU A 524 -0.60 14.54 4.52
N MET A 525 -1.05 14.69 5.77
CA MET A 525 -0.68 13.76 6.84
C MET A 525 -1.22 12.35 6.59
N GLY A 526 -2.46 12.23 6.11
CA GLY A 526 -3.07 10.93 5.78
C GLY A 526 -2.33 10.23 4.64
N THR A 527 -1.94 10.99 3.62
CA THR A 527 -1.10 10.51 2.51
C THR A 527 0.26 10.04 3.02
N MET A 528 0.92 10.85 3.84
CA MET A 528 2.24 10.53 4.39
C MET A 528 2.23 9.25 5.23
N ALA A 529 1.24 9.09 6.11
CA ALA A 529 1.11 7.88 6.91
C ALA A 529 0.86 6.64 6.03
N THR A 530 -0.08 6.74 5.08
CA THR A 530 -0.44 5.61 4.19
C THR A 530 0.75 5.18 3.33
N VAL A 531 1.37 6.14 2.63
CA VAL A 531 2.46 5.89 1.69
C VAL A 531 3.71 5.46 2.42
N GLY A 532 4.05 6.09 3.55
CA GLY A 532 5.24 5.69 4.31
C GLY A 532 5.14 4.26 4.84
N THR A 533 3.96 3.82 5.30
CA THR A 533 3.75 2.42 5.72
C THR A 533 3.94 1.47 4.55
N ILE A 534 3.41 1.80 3.37
CA ILE A 534 3.58 0.99 2.15
C ILE A 534 5.07 0.89 1.77
N ILE A 535 5.81 2.00 1.73
CA ILE A 535 7.20 2.00 1.24
C ILE A 535 8.13 1.22 2.18
N TRP A 536 7.98 1.35 3.50
CA TRP A 536 8.76 0.56 4.45
C TRP A 536 8.47 -0.94 4.38
N LEU A 537 7.24 -1.29 4.02
CA LEU A 537 6.84 -2.66 3.77
C LEU A 537 7.48 -3.20 2.48
N VAL A 538 7.40 -2.44 1.38
CA VAL A 538 8.00 -2.80 0.09
C VAL A 538 9.52 -2.92 0.18
N LEU A 539 10.20 -2.11 1.01
CA LEU A 539 11.65 -2.17 1.22
C LEU A 539 12.14 -3.54 1.69
N GLY A 540 11.50 -4.09 2.74
CA GLY A 540 11.84 -5.42 3.24
C GLY A 540 11.57 -6.51 2.21
N ALA A 541 10.50 -6.36 1.43
CA ALA A 541 10.15 -7.32 0.41
C ALA A 541 11.06 -7.30 -0.82
N VAL A 542 11.39 -6.14 -1.39
CA VAL A 542 12.32 -6.08 -2.53
C VAL A 542 13.67 -6.69 -2.15
N SER A 543 14.09 -6.50 -0.90
CA SER A 543 15.28 -7.17 -0.35
C SER A 543 15.12 -8.69 -0.27
N PHE A 544 13.99 -9.19 0.23
CA PHE A 544 13.65 -10.61 0.28
C PHE A 544 13.61 -11.25 -1.11
N VAL A 545 12.93 -10.61 -2.06
CA VAL A 545 12.77 -11.07 -3.44
C VAL A 545 14.10 -11.14 -4.17
N GLY A 546 14.91 -10.09 -4.07
CA GLY A 546 16.23 -10.07 -4.68
C GLY A 546 17.10 -11.23 -4.19
N ILE A 547 17.06 -11.53 -2.89
CA ILE A 547 17.81 -12.65 -2.32
C ILE A 547 17.21 -14.00 -2.72
N PHE A 548 15.89 -14.14 -2.67
CA PHE A 548 15.20 -15.38 -3.04
C PHE A 548 15.51 -15.77 -4.50
N ASN A 549 15.49 -14.80 -5.42
CA ASN A 549 15.83 -15.02 -6.81
C ASN A 549 17.32 -15.37 -6.99
N LEU A 550 18.22 -14.67 -6.31
CA LEU A 550 19.66 -14.94 -6.38
C LEU A 550 20.06 -16.30 -5.78
N VAL A 551 19.32 -16.77 -4.78
CA VAL A 551 19.52 -18.10 -4.18
C VAL A 551 19.02 -19.21 -5.11
N GLY A 552 18.15 -18.92 -6.09
CA GLY A 552 17.58 -19.91 -7.01
C GLY A 552 16.15 -20.33 -6.67
N GLY A 553 15.45 -19.56 -5.82
CA GLY A 553 14.09 -19.88 -5.39
C GLY A 553 13.06 -19.88 -6.52
N GLY A 554 13.26 -19.08 -7.57
CA GLY A 554 12.40 -19.10 -8.76
C GLY A 554 12.41 -20.44 -9.49
N GLU A 555 13.59 -21.04 -9.68
CA GLU A 555 13.73 -22.36 -10.31
C GLU A 555 13.13 -23.48 -9.45
N PHE A 556 13.29 -23.41 -8.13
CA PHE A 556 12.64 -24.36 -7.22
C PHE A 556 11.11 -24.28 -7.28
N MET A 557 10.57 -23.06 -7.26
CA MET A 557 9.12 -22.89 -7.33
C MET A 557 8.58 -23.35 -8.69
N ARG A 558 9.34 -23.12 -9.76
CA ARG A 558 9.05 -23.67 -11.08
C ARG A 558 9.02 -25.19 -11.08
N SER A 559 10.02 -25.88 -10.53
CA SER A 559 10.01 -27.35 -10.48
C SER A 559 8.83 -27.87 -9.66
N LEU A 560 8.54 -27.26 -8.50
CA LEU A 560 7.38 -27.64 -7.68
C LEU A 560 6.06 -27.60 -8.45
N PHE A 561 5.82 -26.57 -9.27
CA PHE A 561 4.58 -26.46 -10.03
C PHE A 561 4.55 -27.33 -11.29
N LEU A 562 5.67 -27.48 -11.99
CA LEU A 562 5.75 -28.35 -13.18
C LEU A 562 5.66 -29.84 -12.80
N ASP A 563 6.19 -30.23 -11.64
CA ASP A 563 6.14 -31.61 -11.15
C ASP A 563 4.74 -32.03 -10.66
N LEU A 564 3.77 -31.10 -10.56
CA LEU A 564 2.37 -31.43 -10.27
C LEU A 564 1.70 -32.23 -11.40
N GLY A 565 2.28 -32.22 -12.62
CA GLY A 565 1.70 -32.87 -13.79
C GLY A 565 0.40 -32.22 -14.28
N LEU A 566 0.13 -30.97 -13.88
CA LEU A 566 -1.00 -30.18 -14.33
C LEU A 566 -0.61 -29.37 -15.58
N GLY A 567 -1.52 -29.21 -16.54
CA GLY A 567 -1.33 -28.26 -17.64
C GLY A 567 -1.38 -26.81 -17.15
N ALA A 568 -0.95 -25.84 -17.98
CA ALA A 568 -0.84 -24.43 -17.60
C ALA A 568 -2.06 -23.86 -16.85
N MET A 569 -3.27 -24.12 -17.34
CA MET A 569 -4.51 -23.63 -16.71
C MET A 569 -4.75 -24.26 -15.33
N GLY A 570 -4.44 -25.54 -15.17
CA GLY A 570 -4.52 -26.23 -13.88
C GLY A 570 -3.56 -25.63 -12.87
N THR A 571 -2.34 -25.30 -13.30
CA THR A 571 -1.33 -24.63 -12.47
C THR A 571 -1.79 -23.23 -12.04
N VAL A 572 -2.33 -22.43 -12.96
CA VAL A 572 -2.88 -21.09 -12.63
C VAL A 572 -4.05 -21.19 -11.66
N LEU A 573 -4.93 -22.19 -11.82
CA LEU A 573 -6.04 -22.41 -10.89
C LEU A 573 -5.54 -22.75 -9.47
N VAL A 574 -4.52 -23.61 -9.36
CA VAL A 574 -3.87 -23.92 -8.07
C VAL A 574 -3.26 -22.65 -7.46
N MET A 575 -2.60 -21.82 -8.26
CA MET A 575 -2.08 -20.52 -7.78
C MET A 575 -3.21 -19.62 -7.26
N MET A 576 -4.33 -19.50 -7.97
CA MET A 576 -5.48 -18.70 -7.49
C MET A 576 -6.04 -19.25 -6.17
N LEU A 577 -6.15 -20.57 -6.03
CA LEU A 577 -6.59 -21.20 -4.78
C LEU A 577 -5.61 -20.93 -3.63
N ILE A 578 -4.31 -21.00 -3.90
CA ILE A 578 -3.28 -20.62 -2.91
C ILE A 578 -3.45 -19.16 -2.52
N LEU A 579 -3.60 -18.23 -3.47
CA LEU A 579 -3.81 -16.81 -3.19
C LEU A 579 -5.08 -16.57 -2.36
N MET A 580 -6.17 -17.30 -2.63
CA MET A 580 -7.41 -17.21 -1.87
C MET A 580 -7.22 -17.68 -0.41
N VAL A 581 -6.51 -18.80 -0.21
CA VAL A 581 -6.20 -19.32 1.14
C VAL A 581 -5.24 -18.38 1.87
N LEU A 582 -4.20 -17.89 1.21
CA LEU A 582 -3.27 -16.92 1.78
C LEU A 582 -3.97 -15.62 2.18
N GLY A 583 -4.96 -15.19 1.39
CA GLY A 583 -5.90 -14.12 1.74
C GLY A 583 -6.43 -14.25 3.15
N THR A 584 -6.91 -15.44 3.54
CA THR A 584 -7.50 -15.63 4.87
C THR A 584 -6.55 -15.33 6.02
N PHE A 585 -5.23 -15.38 5.80
CA PHE A 585 -4.25 -15.18 6.86
C PHE A 585 -3.44 -13.90 6.72
N MET A 586 -3.38 -13.31 5.53
CA MET A 586 -2.40 -12.28 5.20
C MET A 586 -3.03 -11.06 4.53
N GLU A 587 -2.41 -9.91 4.74
CA GLU A 587 -2.79 -8.68 4.04
C GLU A 587 -2.24 -8.69 2.60
N TRP A 588 -2.93 -8.01 1.67
CA TRP A 588 -2.66 -8.11 0.24
C TRP A 588 -1.24 -7.71 -0.15
N ILE A 589 -0.63 -6.75 0.56
CA ILE A 589 0.75 -6.32 0.31
C ILE A 589 1.69 -7.48 0.62
N ALA A 590 1.44 -8.23 1.70
CA ALA A 590 2.17 -9.47 2.00
C ALA A 590 2.04 -10.50 0.90
N ILE A 591 0.81 -10.71 0.44
CA ILE A 591 0.51 -11.70 -0.59
C ILE A 591 1.28 -11.31 -1.86
N VAL A 592 1.12 -10.07 -2.36
CA VAL A 592 1.85 -9.58 -3.55
C VAL A 592 3.34 -9.87 -3.44
N LEU A 593 3.94 -9.43 -2.33
CA LEU A 593 5.39 -9.43 -2.17
C LEU A 593 6.00 -10.82 -1.96
N ILE A 594 5.18 -11.80 -1.57
CA ILE A 594 5.60 -13.20 -1.43
C ILE A 594 5.33 -13.96 -2.71
N THR A 595 4.12 -13.84 -3.25
CA THR A 595 3.63 -14.74 -4.28
C THR A 595 3.96 -14.28 -5.67
N VAL A 596 3.98 -12.97 -5.95
CA VAL A 596 4.24 -12.47 -7.32
C VAL A 596 5.65 -12.81 -7.80
N PRO A 597 6.72 -12.60 -7.02
CA PRO A 597 8.08 -12.99 -7.39
C PRO A 597 8.23 -14.49 -7.65
N VAL A 598 7.36 -15.28 -7.01
CA VAL A 598 7.35 -16.74 -7.06
C VAL A 598 6.49 -17.26 -8.23
N PHE A 599 5.31 -16.68 -8.44
CA PHE A 599 4.33 -17.14 -9.42
C PHE A 599 4.53 -16.52 -10.80
N ALA A 600 4.94 -15.24 -10.89
CA ALA A 600 5.11 -14.57 -12.17
C ALA A 600 6.11 -15.29 -13.10
N PRO A 601 7.31 -15.74 -12.64
CA PRO A 601 8.23 -16.49 -13.49
C PRO A 601 7.66 -17.82 -14.00
N VAL A 602 6.86 -18.50 -13.17
CA VAL A 602 6.20 -19.76 -13.55
C VAL A 602 5.14 -19.50 -14.62
N VAL A 603 4.34 -18.45 -14.49
CA VAL A 603 3.31 -18.09 -15.47
C VAL A 603 3.91 -17.65 -16.80
N MET A 604 5.04 -16.94 -16.79
CA MET A 604 5.78 -16.62 -18.02
C MET A 604 6.25 -17.87 -18.76
N THR A 605 6.76 -18.86 -18.03
CA THR A 605 7.21 -20.13 -18.63
C THR A 605 6.04 -20.90 -19.26
N LEU A 606 4.85 -20.79 -18.67
CA LEU A 606 3.63 -21.39 -19.16
C LEU A 606 2.92 -20.55 -20.25
N ALA A 607 3.42 -19.36 -20.57
CA ALA A 607 2.81 -18.46 -21.55
C ALA A 607 2.59 -19.11 -22.93
N PRO A 608 3.51 -19.93 -23.48
CA PRO A 608 3.29 -20.61 -24.76
C PRO A 608 2.10 -21.58 -24.74
N GLU A 609 1.87 -22.29 -23.64
CA GLU A 609 0.72 -23.19 -23.48
C GLU A 609 -0.60 -22.42 -23.35
N LEU A 610 -0.54 -21.19 -22.82
CA LEU A 610 -1.68 -20.29 -22.70
C LEU A 610 -1.98 -19.52 -23.99
N GLY A 611 -1.12 -19.64 -25.02
CA GLY A 611 -1.22 -18.87 -26.26
C GLY A 611 -0.93 -17.38 -26.08
N LEU A 612 -0.14 -17.01 -25.06
CA LEU A 612 0.21 -15.63 -24.71
C LEU A 612 1.71 -15.40 -24.88
N THR A 613 2.11 -14.13 -25.04
CA THR A 613 3.51 -13.73 -24.86
C THR A 613 3.85 -13.64 -23.37
N GLU A 614 5.14 -13.65 -23.02
CA GLU A 614 5.57 -13.55 -21.62
C GLU A 614 5.04 -12.28 -20.94
N ASP A 615 5.08 -11.13 -21.63
CA ASP A 615 4.59 -9.87 -21.09
C ASP A 615 3.06 -9.85 -20.92
N GLN A 616 2.34 -10.39 -21.90
CA GLN A 616 0.87 -10.58 -21.80
C GLN A 616 0.51 -11.48 -20.62
N ALA A 617 1.25 -12.57 -20.42
CA ALA A 617 1.02 -13.51 -19.33
C ALA A 617 1.22 -12.82 -17.96
N LYS A 618 2.24 -11.96 -17.81
CA LYS A 618 2.44 -11.17 -16.58
C LYS A 618 1.30 -10.18 -16.31
N ILE A 619 0.84 -9.47 -17.34
CA ILE A 619 -0.26 -8.49 -17.20
C ILE A 619 -1.57 -9.20 -16.86
N TRP A 620 -1.91 -10.24 -17.61
CA TRP A 620 -3.10 -11.06 -17.38
C TRP A 620 -3.09 -11.69 -15.98
N PHE A 621 -1.97 -12.27 -15.56
CA PHE A 621 -1.83 -12.79 -14.21
C PHE A 621 -1.97 -11.70 -13.14
N GLY A 622 -1.50 -10.49 -13.42
CA GLY A 622 -1.70 -9.33 -12.55
C GLY A 622 -3.17 -8.98 -12.36
N ILE A 623 -3.96 -9.03 -13.42
CA ILE A 623 -5.41 -8.83 -13.32
C ILE A 623 -6.08 -9.95 -12.53
N LEU A 624 -5.74 -11.22 -12.80
CA LEU A 624 -6.25 -12.34 -12.01
C LEU A 624 -5.89 -12.22 -10.53
N PHE A 625 -4.64 -11.82 -10.25
CA PHE A 625 -4.16 -11.57 -8.90
C PHE A 625 -5.00 -10.50 -8.21
N VAL A 626 -5.22 -9.35 -8.84
CA VAL A 626 -6.02 -8.25 -8.28
C VAL A 626 -7.47 -8.67 -8.06
N MET A 627 -8.08 -9.40 -9.00
CA MET A 627 -9.43 -9.94 -8.85
C MET A 627 -9.51 -10.93 -7.68
N ASN A 628 -8.49 -11.76 -7.50
CA ASN A 628 -8.43 -12.72 -6.40
C ASN A 628 -8.24 -12.02 -5.03
N ILE A 629 -7.44 -10.97 -4.99
CA ILE A 629 -7.33 -10.10 -3.81
C ILE A 629 -8.70 -9.46 -3.49
N GLN A 630 -9.45 -9.03 -4.50
CA GLN A 630 -10.80 -8.51 -4.32
C GLN A 630 -11.74 -9.56 -3.68
N ILE A 631 -11.70 -10.82 -4.14
CA ILE A 631 -12.48 -11.93 -3.56
C ILE A 631 -12.15 -12.12 -2.08
N TYR A 632 -10.87 -12.16 -1.74
CA TYR A 632 -10.43 -12.27 -0.35
C TYR A 632 -10.98 -11.12 0.51
N PHE A 633 -10.98 -9.88 0.01
CA PHE A 633 -11.43 -8.74 0.79
C PHE A 633 -12.87 -8.85 1.30
N LEU A 634 -13.72 -9.60 0.60
CA LEU A 634 -15.09 -9.88 1.03
C LEU A 634 -15.24 -11.22 1.75
N SER A 635 -14.31 -12.15 1.58
CA SER A 635 -14.45 -13.54 2.02
C SER A 635 -14.39 -13.68 3.56
N PRO A 636 -15.44 -14.26 4.21
CA PRO A 636 -15.39 -14.59 5.62
C PRO A 636 -14.31 -15.64 5.94
N PRO A 637 -13.76 -15.69 7.18
CA PRO A 637 -14.10 -14.86 8.34
C PRO A 637 -13.24 -13.59 8.46
N PHE A 638 -12.38 -13.31 7.50
CA PHE A 638 -11.34 -12.27 7.62
C PHE A 638 -11.50 -11.08 6.68
N GLY A 639 -12.44 -11.09 5.73
CA GLY A 639 -12.62 -10.06 4.71
C GLY A 639 -12.58 -8.63 5.27
N PRO A 640 -11.47 -7.88 5.11
CA PRO A 640 -11.30 -6.54 5.69
C PRO A 640 -12.38 -5.55 5.27
N ALA A 641 -12.95 -5.71 4.07
CA ALA A 641 -14.06 -4.88 3.59
C ALA A 641 -15.28 -4.93 4.52
N CYS A 642 -15.55 -6.10 5.11
CA CYS A 642 -16.68 -6.26 6.02
C CYS A 642 -16.44 -5.54 7.35
N PHE A 643 -15.19 -5.48 7.83
CA PHE A 643 -14.81 -4.76 9.03
C PHE A 643 -14.83 -3.24 8.82
N TRP A 644 -14.35 -2.76 7.66
CA TRP A 644 -14.44 -1.33 7.30
C TRP A 644 -15.89 -0.86 7.17
N LEU A 645 -16.79 -1.69 6.61
CA LEU A 645 -18.20 -1.34 6.62
C LEU A 645 -18.76 -1.38 8.05
N LYS A 646 -18.36 -2.35 8.88
CA LYS A 646 -18.85 -2.47 10.26
C LYS A 646 -18.48 -1.27 11.14
N SER A 647 -17.35 -0.61 10.90
CA SER A 647 -16.95 0.58 11.68
C SER A 647 -17.84 1.81 11.43
N VAL A 648 -18.61 1.82 10.35
CA VAL A 648 -19.54 2.93 10.03
C VAL A 648 -20.99 2.48 9.94
N ALA A 649 -21.25 1.17 9.96
CA ALA A 649 -22.59 0.63 9.93
C ALA A 649 -23.30 0.88 11.28
N PRO A 650 -24.64 1.07 11.25
CA PRO A 650 -25.44 1.16 12.47
C PRO A 650 -25.18 0.02 13.47
N GLU A 651 -25.33 0.30 14.77
CA GLU A 651 -25.03 -0.66 15.84
C GLU A 651 -25.81 -1.97 15.73
N ASP A 652 -27.03 -1.91 15.17
CA ASP A 652 -27.92 -3.06 14.99
C ASP A 652 -27.50 -3.99 13.83
N VAL A 653 -26.54 -3.59 12.99
CA VAL A 653 -25.99 -4.43 11.92
C VAL A 653 -24.86 -5.29 12.49
N SER A 654 -25.06 -6.60 12.57
CA SER A 654 -24.02 -7.51 13.05
C SER A 654 -22.96 -7.82 11.98
N LEU A 655 -21.72 -8.12 12.38
CA LEU A 655 -20.67 -8.54 11.44
C LEU A 655 -21.06 -9.82 10.68
N GLN A 656 -21.74 -10.76 11.36
CA GLN A 656 -22.24 -11.99 10.74
C GLN A 656 -23.25 -11.69 9.62
N GLU A 657 -24.12 -10.70 9.85
CA GLU A 657 -25.05 -10.24 8.81
C GLU A 657 -24.30 -9.67 7.61
N ILE A 658 -23.22 -8.90 7.82
CA ILE A 658 -22.37 -8.39 6.74
C ILE A 658 -21.73 -9.55 5.96
N PHE A 659 -21.14 -10.53 6.65
CA PHE A 659 -20.53 -11.70 6.00
C PHE A 659 -21.50 -12.51 5.15
N ILE A 660 -22.74 -12.72 5.62
CA ILE A 660 -23.75 -13.44 4.83
C ILE A 660 -24.20 -12.60 3.63
N SER A 661 -24.26 -11.27 3.79
CA SER A 661 -24.71 -10.34 2.76
C SER A 661 -23.77 -10.26 1.56
N VAL A 662 -22.47 -10.48 1.75
CA VAL A 662 -21.45 -10.40 0.69
C VAL A 662 -21.31 -11.69 -0.14
N LEU A 663 -21.79 -12.84 0.35
CA LEU A 663 -21.65 -14.14 -0.34
C LEU A 663 -22.12 -14.15 -1.80
N PRO A 664 -23.28 -13.56 -2.17
CA PRO A 664 -23.70 -13.53 -3.56
C PRO A 664 -22.74 -12.75 -4.45
N PHE A 665 -22.15 -11.67 -3.92
CA PHE A 665 -21.21 -10.83 -4.66
C PHE A 665 -19.84 -11.50 -4.82
N ILE A 666 -19.39 -12.27 -3.82
CA ILE A 666 -18.23 -13.16 -3.94
C ILE A 666 -18.46 -14.16 -5.08
N GLY A 667 -19.65 -14.73 -5.19
CA GLY A 667 -20.00 -15.62 -6.31
C GLY A 667 -19.87 -14.93 -7.68
N LEU A 668 -20.27 -13.66 -7.79
CA LEU A 668 -20.10 -12.87 -9.01
C LEU A 668 -18.63 -12.56 -9.31
N GLN A 669 -17.81 -12.31 -8.28
CA GLN A 669 -16.37 -12.11 -8.44
C GLN A 669 -15.66 -13.37 -8.89
N ILE A 670 -15.99 -14.53 -8.32
CA ILE A 670 -15.47 -15.83 -8.75
C ILE A 670 -15.86 -16.09 -10.21
N LEU A 671 -17.11 -15.80 -10.57
CA LEU A 671 -17.56 -15.89 -11.97
C LEU A 671 -16.72 -14.98 -12.88
N GLY A 672 -16.50 -13.72 -12.49
CA GLY A 672 -15.65 -12.80 -13.23
C GLY A 672 -14.21 -13.30 -13.35
N LEU A 673 -13.62 -13.81 -12.26
CA LEU A 673 -12.26 -14.36 -12.24
C LEU A 673 -12.15 -15.54 -13.21
N VAL A 674 -13.11 -16.47 -13.17
CA VAL A 674 -13.15 -17.62 -14.08
C VAL A 674 -13.29 -17.16 -15.53
N LEU A 675 -14.11 -16.14 -15.80
CA LEU A 675 -14.23 -15.59 -17.15
C LEU A 675 -12.93 -14.98 -17.66
N VAL A 676 -12.24 -14.15 -16.87
CA VAL A 676 -10.95 -13.57 -17.27
C VAL A 676 -9.87 -14.65 -17.40
N MET A 677 -9.94 -15.71 -16.58
CA MET A 677 -9.04 -16.85 -16.64
C MET A 677 -9.24 -17.66 -17.94
N LEU A 678 -10.48 -17.92 -18.34
CA LEU A 678 -10.80 -18.66 -19.56
C LEU A 678 -10.65 -17.80 -20.83
N PHE A 679 -10.88 -16.49 -20.70
CA PHE A 679 -10.81 -15.52 -21.78
C PHE A 679 -9.85 -14.38 -21.41
N PRO A 680 -8.52 -14.59 -21.55
CA PRO A 680 -7.50 -13.58 -21.25
C PRO A 680 -7.73 -12.24 -21.95
N GLN A 681 -8.41 -12.26 -23.10
CA GLN A 681 -8.74 -11.07 -23.88
C GLN A 681 -9.66 -10.08 -23.16
N ILE A 682 -10.39 -10.49 -22.13
CA ILE A 682 -11.14 -9.52 -21.31
C ILE A 682 -10.17 -8.55 -20.62
N ALA A 683 -8.96 -8.99 -20.25
CA ALA A 683 -7.92 -8.13 -19.70
C ALA A 683 -7.01 -7.55 -20.81
N LEU A 684 -6.67 -8.34 -21.81
CA LEU A 684 -5.63 -8.00 -22.79
C LEU A 684 -6.13 -7.20 -24.01
N PHE A 685 -7.44 -7.16 -24.26
CA PHE A 685 -8.01 -6.48 -25.43
C PHE A 685 -7.67 -4.98 -25.49
N LEU A 686 -7.81 -4.25 -24.38
CA LEU A 686 -7.51 -2.81 -24.37
C LEU A 686 -6.00 -2.54 -24.50
N PRO A 687 -5.10 -3.22 -23.76
CA PRO A 687 -3.67 -3.10 -23.98
C PRO A 687 -3.23 -3.39 -25.41
N GLU A 688 -3.76 -4.44 -26.05
CA GLU A 688 -3.39 -4.85 -27.41
C GLU A 688 -3.83 -3.85 -28.50
N ILE A 689 -4.87 -3.05 -28.25
CA ILE A 689 -5.34 -2.05 -29.22
C ILE A 689 -4.58 -0.73 -29.09
N LEU A 690 -4.14 -0.39 -27.88
CA LEU A 690 -3.53 0.90 -27.56
C LEU A 690 -2.01 0.91 -27.68
N ASN A 691 -1.37 -0.27 -27.60
CA ASN A 691 0.07 -0.48 -27.79
C ASN A 691 0.36 -1.07 -29.17
#